data_AF-A0A3G2L1Y9-F1
#
_entry.id   AF-A0A3G2L1Y9-F1
#
_cell.length_a   1.000
_cell.length_b   1.000
_cell.length_c   1.000
_cell.angle_alpha   90.00
_cell.angle_beta   90.00
_cell.angle_gamma   90.00
#
_symmetry.space_group_name_H-M   'P 1'
#
loop_
_entity.id
_entity.type
_entity.pdbx_description
1 polymer ?
#
loop_
_entity_poly.entity_id
_entity_poly.type
_entity_poly.pdbx_seq_one_letter_code
_entity_poly.pdbx_strand_id
1 'polypeptide(L)'
;MNNAENNRLEEHYTKKKDWLKWGPYLSERQWGTVREDYSANGDAWNYFPHDHSRSRTYRWGEDGIAGISDRYCNICFAVALWNGKDPILKERMFGLTGPEGNHGEDVKELYYYLENTPSHSYMKHLYKYPQNEYPYDKLVAENRKKSKTDKEYELLDTGIFDNNEYFDVYTEYAKGDEEDLLIKISVSNRGPKKSAIAVLPTLWIRNFWSFTGMQQKPIIKKDEKDANSVFIEHEYVGKYHLYFEEPNQCLFTENETNRELVYNDKNDHPYKKDLFHQAVTTHDFSKAIERNHGTKFSPLYQLEIGAGETVTLKLRLSSSPIESPFDNSFDDIFNSRINESSEFLNDLTENSTPEQREIQKQAFAGLLWTKQYYNYEVEQWINGDPESSPPHERKYGRNSSWKTFRNHDILSMPDAWEYPWFAAWDSAFHCVTFSMVDHEFAKKQLLLFTKEWYMAANGQIPAYEWNFSDVNPPVQAWAAIQIYQMEQRKTGNRDIDFLKRMFNKLALNFTWWVNREDSLNNNVFEGGFLGLDNIGVFDRSNGVPGGGVLEQVDGTSWMALYCLNMLEMAIEIAKVDHSFEDMCIKYFGHFCFITEALNKISEGSAGSWDEQDGFFYDTLILPNTERIPIKVRSISGLLSLAAVLNIRKESLDQLPRFKSSMAWYRKYRMENNKYQVIEEYEPDKDVLLSLVPRERLNVLMESVLDESEFLGEFGIRSLSKLHEEPYNVNINGANYSINYECAESTTDLFGGNSNWRGPIWMPMNYLFISTFKEYHNHFDDNLKFAYPSGSDNYLNLKEIAFEISKRLIAIFKTNEDGKRPVNALYDKIYTDKYFKDLILFYEYFDGNNGRGVGASHQTGWTALVANLIEEINR
;
A
#
# COMPACT_ATOMS: atom_id res chain seq x y z
N MET A 1 15.20 -22.06 -4.05
CA MET A 1 14.74 -22.96 -5.12
C MET A 1 15.40 -22.55 -6.42
N ASN A 2 15.72 -23.50 -7.31
CA ASN A 2 16.32 -23.21 -8.62
C ASN A 2 15.23 -23.36 -9.69
N ASN A 3 14.46 -22.29 -9.91
CA ASN A 3 13.45 -22.21 -10.97
C ASN A 3 13.75 -21.01 -11.87
N ALA A 4 13.09 -20.94 -13.03
CA ALA A 4 13.39 -19.92 -14.04
C ALA A 4 13.23 -18.49 -13.53
N GLU A 5 12.24 -18.25 -12.67
CA GLU A 5 11.98 -16.92 -12.12
C GLU A 5 13.06 -16.46 -11.14
N ASN A 6 13.51 -17.34 -10.24
CA ASN A 6 14.64 -17.05 -9.35
C ASN A 6 15.93 -16.78 -10.15
N ASN A 7 16.14 -17.50 -11.25
CA ASN A 7 17.28 -17.24 -12.14
C ASN A 7 17.21 -15.84 -12.75
N ARG A 8 16.04 -15.35 -13.19
CA ARG A 8 15.88 -13.97 -13.69
C ARG A 8 16.21 -12.93 -12.64
N LEU A 9 15.74 -13.13 -11.41
CA LEU A 9 16.06 -12.23 -10.30
C LEU A 9 17.56 -12.22 -10.02
N GLU A 10 18.21 -13.38 -10.00
CA GLU A 10 19.67 -13.47 -9.85
C GLU A 10 20.39 -12.74 -10.99
N GLU A 11 20.00 -12.95 -12.25
CA GLU A 11 20.56 -12.24 -13.40
C GLU A 11 20.38 -10.72 -13.28
N HIS A 12 19.23 -10.25 -12.76
CA HIS A 12 18.97 -8.85 -12.50
C HIS A 12 19.90 -8.28 -11.42
N TYR A 13 19.95 -8.92 -10.26
CA TYR A 13 20.72 -8.42 -9.13
C TYR A 13 22.23 -8.53 -9.33
N THR A 14 22.69 -9.50 -10.13
CA THR A 14 24.09 -9.62 -10.58
C THR A 14 24.42 -8.73 -11.79
N LYS A 15 23.44 -7.97 -12.31
CA LYS A 15 23.56 -7.07 -13.47
C LYS A 15 23.98 -7.78 -14.77
N LYS A 16 23.66 -9.06 -14.91
CA LYS A 16 23.83 -9.80 -16.16
C LYS A 16 22.76 -9.43 -17.17
N LYS A 17 21.54 -9.18 -16.70
CA LYS A 17 20.36 -8.77 -17.47
C LYS A 17 19.54 -7.75 -16.70
N ASP A 18 18.82 -6.83 -17.33
CA ASP A 18 17.92 -5.87 -16.68
C ASP A 18 16.44 -6.27 -16.83
N TRP A 19 16.07 -7.41 -16.24
CA TRP A 19 14.69 -7.89 -16.28
C TRP A 19 13.66 -6.88 -15.73
N LEU A 20 14.05 -5.96 -14.84
CA LEU A 20 13.17 -4.90 -14.30
C LEU A 20 13.28 -3.57 -15.06
N LYS A 21 13.75 -3.59 -16.32
CA LYS A 21 13.69 -2.43 -17.21
C LYS A 21 12.23 -2.05 -17.54
N TRP A 22 11.38 -3.04 -17.77
CA TRP A 22 9.96 -2.89 -18.08
C TRP A 22 9.09 -3.56 -17.02
N GLY A 23 8.00 -2.91 -16.63
CA GLY A 23 7.06 -3.44 -15.65
C GLY A 23 5.78 -2.61 -15.59
N PRO A 24 4.86 -2.95 -14.67
CA PRO A 24 3.56 -2.30 -14.53
C PRO A 24 3.68 -0.95 -13.80
N TYR A 25 4.61 -0.09 -14.25
CA TYR A 25 5.04 1.09 -13.53
C TYR A 25 4.14 2.33 -13.74
N LEU A 26 3.07 2.19 -14.52
CA LEU A 26 2.07 3.25 -14.67
C LEU A 26 1.09 3.22 -13.51
N SER A 27 0.68 4.41 -13.08
CA SER A 27 -0.44 4.52 -12.16
C SER A 27 -1.77 4.24 -12.87
N GLU A 28 -2.82 3.93 -12.11
CA GLU A 28 -4.18 3.93 -12.65
C GLU A 28 -4.84 5.30 -12.53
N ARG A 29 -4.24 6.21 -11.72
CA ARG A 29 -4.63 7.61 -11.56
C ARG A 29 -3.42 8.52 -11.31
N GLN A 30 -3.10 9.40 -12.27
CA GLN A 30 -2.12 10.46 -12.07
C GLN A 30 -2.78 11.83 -11.83
N TRP A 31 -4.02 12.03 -12.27
CA TRP A 31 -4.80 13.24 -12.05
C TRP A 31 -5.19 13.40 -10.56
N GLY A 32 -5.38 14.65 -10.11
CA GLY A 32 -5.71 14.95 -8.71
C GLY A 32 -4.62 14.63 -7.69
N THR A 33 -3.35 14.51 -8.11
CA THR A 33 -2.20 14.26 -7.20
C THR A 33 -1.53 15.58 -6.79
N VAL A 34 -0.86 15.60 -5.63
CA VAL A 34 -0.21 16.82 -5.11
C VAL A 34 0.93 17.26 -6.03
N ARG A 35 1.70 16.32 -6.56
CA ARG A 35 2.77 16.63 -7.52
C ARG A 35 2.24 17.28 -8.81
N GLU A 36 1.01 16.98 -9.23
CA GLU A 36 0.35 17.63 -10.38
C GLU A 36 -0.48 18.87 -10.01
N ASP A 37 -0.51 19.26 -8.72
CA ASP A 37 -1.20 20.45 -8.26
C ASP A 37 -0.37 21.69 -8.54
N TYR A 38 -0.93 22.60 -9.35
CA TYR A 38 -0.33 23.88 -9.64
C TYR A 38 -1.21 25.08 -9.23
N SER A 39 -2.23 24.84 -8.42
CA SER A 39 -3.13 25.86 -7.86
C SER A 39 -2.44 26.76 -6.82
N ALA A 40 -3.08 27.88 -6.49
CA ALA A 40 -2.63 28.80 -5.45
C ALA A 40 -3.07 28.36 -4.04
N ASN A 41 -4.20 27.66 -3.93
CA ASN A 41 -4.82 27.25 -2.68
C ASN A 41 -4.49 25.80 -2.27
N GLY A 42 -3.76 25.05 -3.10
CA GLY A 42 -3.48 23.64 -2.83
C GLY A 42 -4.67 22.71 -3.13
N ASP A 43 -5.52 23.05 -4.10
CA ASP A 43 -6.65 22.21 -4.49
C ASP A 43 -6.27 21.29 -5.66
N ALA A 44 -5.57 20.20 -5.36
CA ALA A 44 -5.09 19.24 -6.34
C ALA A 44 -6.23 18.64 -7.18
N TRP A 45 -7.36 18.33 -6.53
CA TRP A 45 -8.53 17.68 -7.13
C TRP A 45 -9.17 18.54 -8.23
N ASN A 46 -9.45 19.81 -7.93
CA ASN A 46 -10.08 20.70 -8.90
C ASN A 46 -9.08 21.32 -9.89
N TYR A 47 -7.78 21.30 -9.58
CA TYR A 47 -6.76 21.87 -10.46
C TYR A 47 -6.44 20.99 -11.68
N PHE A 48 -6.32 19.69 -11.47
CA PHE A 48 -6.11 18.72 -12.55
C PHE A 48 -7.10 17.55 -12.40
N PRO A 49 -8.40 17.78 -12.71
CA PRO A 49 -9.44 16.78 -12.58
C PRO A 49 -9.36 15.70 -13.66
N HIS A 50 -10.10 14.61 -13.47
CA HIS A 50 -10.24 13.54 -14.46
C HIS A 50 -10.63 14.06 -15.85
N ASP A 51 -11.51 15.06 -15.97
CA ASP A 51 -11.93 15.60 -17.26
C ASP A 51 -10.76 16.17 -18.08
N HIS A 52 -9.81 16.84 -17.41
CA HIS A 52 -8.63 17.39 -18.06
C HIS A 52 -7.62 16.29 -18.44
N SER A 53 -7.60 15.14 -17.76
CA SER A 53 -6.61 14.07 -17.96
C SER A 53 -6.52 13.55 -19.39
N ARG A 54 -7.63 13.59 -20.14
CA ARG A 54 -7.70 13.17 -21.55
C ARG A 54 -7.02 14.16 -22.51
N SER A 55 -6.95 15.44 -22.12
CA SER A 55 -6.52 16.57 -22.96
C SER A 55 -5.27 17.28 -22.45
N ARG A 56 -4.84 17.03 -21.21
CA ARG A 56 -3.67 17.64 -20.56
C ARG A 56 -2.59 16.59 -20.29
N THR A 57 -1.34 16.96 -20.51
CA THR A 57 -0.17 16.13 -20.21
C THR A 57 0.25 16.27 -18.76
N TYR A 58 0.73 15.19 -18.17
CA TYR A 58 1.29 15.16 -16.83
C TYR A 58 2.76 15.58 -16.83
N ARG A 59 3.22 16.17 -15.74
CA ARG A 59 4.63 16.54 -15.57
C ARG A 59 5.43 15.46 -14.84
N TRP A 60 4.82 14.78 -13.87
CA TRP A 60 5.52 14.01 -12.85
C TRP A 60 5.34 12.49 -12.99
N GLY A 61 4.35 12.04 -13.74
CA GLY A 61 4.14 10.62 -14.05
C GLY A 61 3.27 10.44 -15.30
N GLU A 62 2.71 9.25 -15.45
CA GLU A 62 1.70 8.91 -16.46
C GLU A 62 0.77 7.83 -15.85
N ASP A 63 -0.40 7.65 -16.44
CA ASP A 63 -1.40 6.67 -16.02
C ASP A 63 -2.04 5.94 -17.21
N GLY A 64 -2.61 4.75 -16.95
CA GLY A 64 -3.34 3.99 -17.95
C GLY A 64 -3.79 2.60 -17.49
N ILE A 65 -4.85 2.07 -18.13
CA ILE A 65 -5.42 0.76 -17.78
C ILE A 65 -4.47 -0.37 -18.17
N ALA A 66 -4.17 -1.25 -17.21
CA ALA A 66 -3.21 -2.35 -17.35
C ALA A 66 -1.85 -1.86 -17.88
N GLY A 67 -1.43 -0.66 -17.46
CA GLY A 67 -0.32 0.05 -18.06
C GLY A 67 1.06 -0.52 -17.72
N ILE A 68 1.98 -0.46 -18.68
CA ILE A 68 3.41 -0.73 -18.50
C ILE A 68 4.25 0.46 -18.96
N SER A 69 5.45 0.58 -18.41
CA SER A 69 6.46 1.52 -18.93
C SER A 69 7.87 0.99 -18.72
N ASP A 70 8.85 1.63 -19.35
CA ASP A 70 10.22 1.51 -18.87
C ASP A 70 10.32 2.10 -17.45
N ARG A 71 11.37 1.73 -16.71
CA ARG A 71 11.53 2.06 -15.29
C ARG A 71 11.60 3.54 -14.95
N TYR A 72 11.73 4.41 -15.95
CA TYR A 72 11.72 5.86 -15.78
C TYR A 72 10.49 6.53 -16.41
N CYS A 73 9.50 5.73 -16.83
CA CYS A 73 8.24 6.20 -17.39
C CYS A 73 8.45 7.13 -18.60
N ASN A 74 9.36 6.77 -19.51
CA ASN A 74 9.60 7.52 -20.74
C ASN A 74 8.71 7.01 -21.87
N ILE A 75 8.69 5.70 -22.10
CA ILE A 75 7.85 5.01 -23.07
C ILE A 75 6.80 4.22 -22.31
N CYS A 76 5.54 4.50 -22.62
CA CYS A 76 4.37 4.02 -21.90
C CYS A 76 3.46 3.25 -22.85
N PHE A 77 2.83 2.19 -22.36
CA PHE A 77 1.83 1.43 -23.10
C PHE A 77 0.66 1.07 -22.18
N ALA A 78 -0.57 1.20 -22.68
CA ALA A 78 -1.79 0.82 -21.95
C ALA A 78 -2.92 0.48 -22.93
N VAL A 79 -4.04 -0.05 -22.41
CA VAL A 79 -5.22 -0.37 -23.21
C VAL A 79 -6.24 0.77 -23.12
N ALA A 80 -6.74 1.21 -24.27
CA ALA A 80 -7.90 2.09 -24.37
C ALA A 80 -9.05 1.38 -25.08
N LEU A 81 -10.29 1.65 -24.64
CA LEU A 81 -11.48 0.96 -25.11
C LEU A 81 -12.60 1.95 -25.44
N TRP A 82 -13.53 1.53 -26.30
CA TRP A 82 -14.79 2.23 -26.52
C TRP A 82 -15.90 1.28 -26.95
N ASN A 83 -17.01 1.29 -26.22
CA ASN A 83 -18.17 0.40 -26.44
C ASN A 83 -19.13 0.89 -27.53
N GLY A 84 -18.82 1.99 -28.22
CA GLY A 84 -19.70 2.60 -29.22
C GLY A 84 -20.74 3.58 -28.67
N LYS A 85 -20.80 3.75 -27.35
CA LYS A 85 -21.83 4.54 -26.65
C LYS A 85 -21.23 5.57 -25.70
N ASP A 86 -20.09 5.28 -25.09
CA ASP A 86 -19.46 6.18 -24.14
C ASP A 86 -19.11 7.52 -24.79
N PRO A 87 -19.24 8.64 -24.06
CA PRO A 87 -18.89 9.96 -24.57
C PRO A 87 -17.37 10.15 -24.75
N ILE A 88 -16.55 9.26 -24.17
CA ILE A 88 -15.09 9.33 -24.13
C ILE A 88 -14.50 7.93 -24.33
N LEU A 89 -13.22 7.85 -24.69
CA LEU A 89 -12.48 6.59 -24.60
C LEU A 89 -12.24 6.22 -23.13
N LYS A 90 -12.40 4.94 -22.81
CA LYS A 90 -11.97 4.35 -21.55
C LYS A 90 -10.48 4.03 -21.64
N GLU A 91 -9.63 5.04 -21.42
CA GLU A 91 -8.17 4.90 -21.39
C GLU A 91 -7.57 5.02 -19.97
N ARG A 92 -8.41 5.32 -18.97
CA ARG A 92 -8.08 5.46 -17.54
C ARG A 92 -9.26 5.00 -16.69
N MET A 93 -8.99 4.58 -15.46
CA MET A 93 -10.04 4.26 -14.49
C MET A 93 -10.72 5.54 -14.00
N PHE A 94 -12.05 5.53 -13.95
CA PHE A 94 -12.84 6.62 -13.40
C PHE A 94 -13.15 6.40 -11.91
N GLY A 95 -13.32 7.48 -11.17
CA GLY A 95 -13.78 7.45 -9.80
C GLY A 95 -14.01 8.86 -9.26
N LEU A 96 -14.37 8.93 -7.99
CA LEU A 96 -14.75 10.16 -7.30
C LEU A 96 -13.53 10.77 -6.61
N THR A 97 -13.48 12.10 -6.60
CA THR A 97 -12.56 12.84 -5.71
C THR A 97 -13.04 12.77 -4.27
N GLY A 98 -12.15 13.03 -3.31
CA GLY A 98 -12.51 13.07 -1.88
C GLY A 98 -13.78 13.91 -1.57
N PRO A 99 -13.95 15.12 -2.13
CA PRO A 99 -15.17 15.91 -1.96
C PRO A 99 -16.44 15.40 -2.67
N GLU A 100 -16.31 14.44 -3.59
CA GLU A 100 -17.43 13.90 -4.37
C GLU A 100 -17.99 12.59 -3.80
N GLY A 101 -17.15 11.77 -3.17
CA GLY A 101 -17.57 10.58 -2.44
C GLY A 101 -18.13 10.95 -1.07
N ASN A 102 -19.11 10.17 -0.59
CA ASN A 102 -19.60 10.34 0.77
C ASN A 102 -18.61 9.81 1.80
N HIS A 103 -17.75 8.85 1.44
CA HIS A 103 -16.68 8.36 2.33
C HIS A 103 -15.28 8.82 1.95
N GLY A 104 -15.01 9.20 0.70
CA GLY A 104 -13.72 9.74 0.29
C GLY A 104 -13.46 9.55 -1.21
N GLU A 105 -12.20 9.38 -1.57
CA GLU A 105 -11.80 8.93 -2.90
C GLU A 105 -12.36 7.53 -3.18
N ASP A 106 -12.84 7.27 -4.39
CA ASP A 106 -13.58 6.04 -4.62
C ASP A 106 -13.56 5.64 -6.10
N VAL A 107 -12.84 4.56 -6.42
CA VAL A 107 -12.74 4.06 -7.79
C VAL A 107 -14.04 3.38 -8.21
N LYS A 108 -14.64 3.83 -9.32
CA LYS A 108 -15.94 3.31 -9.79
C LYS A 108 -15.80 2.25 -10.88
N GLU A 109 -14.72 1.48 -10.84
CA GLU A 109 -14.36 0.54 -11.90
C GLU A 109 -14.19 -0.88 -11.36
N LEU A 110 -14.38 -1.87 -12.23
CA LEU A 110 -14.20 -3.29 -11.86
C LEU A 110 -13.00 -3.87 -12.58
N TYR A 111 -11.89 -4.00 -11.87
CA TYR A 111 -10.65 -4.55 -12.38
C TYR A 111 -9.92 -5.39 -11.34
N TYR A 112 -9.03 -6.27 -11.78
CA TYR A 112 -8.44 -7.31 -10.94
C TYR A 112 -7.02 -7.67 -11.38
N TYR A 113 -6.13 -7.80 -10.40
CA TYR A 113 -4.77 -8.30 -10.57
C TYR A 113 -4.76 -9.81 -10.39
N LEU A 114 -4.63 -10.55 -11.49
CA LEU A 114 -4.78 -12.00 -11.48
C LEU A 114 -3.46 -12.73 -11.29
N GLU A 115 -2.40 -12.21 -11.89
CA GLU A 115 -1.08 -12.82 -11.83
C GLU A 115 0.03 -11.82 -12.16
N ASN A 116 1.18 -11.97 -11.51
CA ASN A 116 2.41 -11.24 -11.83
C ASN A 116 3.60 -11.99 -11.20
N THR A 117 4.73 -12.05 -11.88
CA THR A 117 5.99 -12.59 -11.32
C THR A 117 6.93 -11.45 -10.89
N PRO A 118 7.84 -11.66 -9.93
CA PRO A 118 8.76 -10.61 -9.45
C PRO A 118 9.56 -9.86 -10.52
N SER A 119 10.01 -10.58 -11.55
CA SER A 119 10.72 -10.03 -12.72
C SER A 119 9.76 -9.45 -13.77
N HIS A 120 8.46 -9.50 -13.53
CA HIS A 120 7.40 -9.14 -14.46
C HIS A 120 7.49 -9.92 -15.78
N SER A 121 7.98 -11.16 -15.70
CA SER A 121 8.16 -12.07 -16.84
C SER A 121 6.83 -12.60 -17.37
N TYR A 122 5.83 -12.73 -16.50
CA TYR A 122 4.42 -12.93 -16.83
C TYR A 122 3.56 -11.98 -16.01
N MET A 123 2.56 -11.37 -16.63
CA MET A 123 1.59 -10.52 -15.95
C MET A 123 0.20 -10.75 -16.55
N LYS A 124 -0.85 -10.73 -15.71
CA LYS A 124 -2.24 -10.88 -16.11
C LYS A 124 -3.16 -9.96 -15.31
N HIS A 125 -3.90 -9.14 -16.04
CA HIS A 125 -4.88 -8.20 -15.52
C HIS A 125 -6.25 -8.45 -16.19
N LEU A 126 -7.34 -8.15 -15.47
CA LEU A 126 -8.71 -8.19 -16.00
C LEU A 126 -9.41 -6.86 -15.73
N TYR A 127 -10.03 -6.27 -16.75
CA TYR A 127 -10.99 -5.18 -16.63
C TYR A 127 -12.38 -5.63 -17.11
N LYS A 128 -13.44 -5.29 -16.37
CA LYS A 128 -14.83 -5.58 -16.73
C LYS A 128 -15.48 -4.32 -17.30
N TYR A 129 -15.55 -4.22 -18.61
CA TYR A 129 -16.00 -3.02 -19.32
C TYR A 129 -17.47 -3.12 -19.79
N PRO A 130 -18.38 -2.22 -19.36
CA PRO A 130 -19.77 -2.27 -19.80
C PRO A 130 -19.99 -2.08 -21.31
N GLN A 131 -20.97 -2.80 -21.87
CA GLN A 131 -21.42 -2.62 -23.27
C GLN A 131 -22.40 -1.46 -23.44
N ASN A 132 -22.95 -0.96 -22.34
CA ASN A 132 -23.82 0.21 -22.30
C ASN A 132 -23.02 1.44 -21.90
N GLU A 133 -23.56 2.63 -22.19
CA GLU A 133 -22.94 3.90 -21.81
C GLU A 133 -22.61 3.91 -20.32
N TYR A 134 -21.34 4.16 -20.02
CA TYR A 134 -20.84 4.15 -18.66
C TYR A 134 -21.47 5.31 -17.85
N PRO A 135 -21.99 5.07 -16.63
CA PRO A 135 -22.92 5.98 -15.97
C PRO A 135 -22.21 7.07 -15.13
N TYR A 136 -21.28 7.82 -15.73
CA TYR A 136 -20.45 8.83 -15.04
C TYR A 136 -21.27 9.83 -14.20
N ASP A 137 -22.23 10.52 -14.83
CA ASP A 137 -23.02 11.55 -14.16
C ASP A 137 -23.91 10.97 -13.05
N LYS A 138 -24.42 9.75 -13.24
CA LYS A 138 -25.26 9.07 -12.24
C LYS A 138 -24.43 8.72 -11.01
N LEU A 139 -23.21 8.20 -11.20
CA LEU A 139 -22.31 7.86 -10.09
C LEU A 139 -21.97 9.11 -9.25
N VAL A 140 -21.62 10.22 -9.90
CA VAL A 140 -21.33 11.49 -9.21
C VAL A 140 -22.59 12.03 -8.52
N ALA A 141 -23.72 12.09 -9.23
CA ALA A 141 -24.94 12.71 -8.72
C ALA A 141 -25.58 11.93 -7.57
N GLU A 142 -25.53 10.60 -7.58
CA GLU A 142 -26.06 9.79 -6.47
C GLU A 142 -25.16 9.86 -5.24
N ASN A 143 -23.83 9.75 -5.39
CA ASN A 143 -22.92 9.83 -4.24
C ASN A 143 -22.95 11.21 -3.56
N ARG A 144 -23.07 12.31 -4.31
CA ARG A 144 -23.24 13.66 -3.73
C ARG A 144 -24.52 13.83 -2.89
N LYS A 145 -25.52 12.96 -3.05
CA LYS A 145 -26.76 12.97 -2.24
C LYS A 145 -26.64 12.11 -0.98
N LYS A 146 -25.63 11.24 -0.90
CA LYS A 146 -25.42 10.31 0.21
C LYS A 146 -24.86 11.07 1.41
N SER A 147 -25.28 10.65 2.58
CA SER A 147 -24.67 11.05 3.85
C SER A 147 -23.56 10.08 4.25
N LYS A 148 -22.79 10.44 5.28
CA LYS A 148 -21.85 9.54 5.95
C LYS A 148 -22.53 8.32 6.61
N THR A 149 -23.85 8.32 6.77
CA THR A 149 -24.58 7.14 7.29
C THR A 149 -25.05 6.19 6.21
N ASP A 150 -24.98 6.62 4.95
CA ASP A 150 -25.30 5.78 3.81
C ASP A 150 -24.05 5.02 3.34
N LYS A 151 -24.27 3.86 2.73
CA LYS A 151 -23.23 3.19 1.94
C LYS A 151 -22.94 3.99 0.67
N GLU A 152 -21.71 3.84 0.18
CA GLU A 152 -21.30 4.30 -1.15
C GLU A 152 -22.20 3.70 -2.22
N TYR A 153 -22.43 4.47 -3.28
CA TYR A 153 -23.19 4.03 -4.44
C TYR A 153 -22.22 3.60 -5.55
N GLU A 154 -22.15 2.30 -5.80
CA GLU A 154 -21.16 1.68 -6.69
C GLU A 154 -21.63 1.50 -8.13
N LEU A 155 -20.68 1.19 -9.02
CA LEU A 155 -20.98 0.81 -10.40
C LEU A 155 -22.00 -0.35 -10.47
N LEU A 156 -21.91 -1.31 -9.55
CA LEU A 156 -22.83 -2.44 -9.48
C LEU A 156 -24.26 -2.04 -9.10
N ASP A 157 -24.45 -0.99 -8.29
CA ASP A 157 -25.78 -0.48 -7.91
C ASP A 157 -26.51 0.21 -9.08
N THR A 158 -25.80 0.55 -10.15
CA THR A 158 -26.40 1.20 -11.33
C THR A 158 -27.31 0.28 -12.13
N GLY A 159 -27.16 -1.04 -11.95
CA GLY A 159 -27.83 -2.08 -12.74
C GLY A 159 -27.16 -2.34 -14.10
N ILE A 160 -26.03 -1.69 -14.41
CA ILE A 160 -25.37 -1.81 -15.72
C ILE A 160 -24.85 -3.24 -16.01
N PHE A 161 -24.65 -4.05 -14.96
CA PHE A 161 -24.23 -5.46 -15.05
C PHE A 161 -25.39 -6.47 -14.98
N ASP A 162 -26.63 -6.06 -14.66
CA ASP A 162 -27.75 -6.97 -14.35
C ASP A 162 -28.09 -7.94 -15.49
N ASN A 163 -27.85 -7.51 -16.75
CA ASN A 163 -28.13 -8.29 -17.95
C ASN A 163 -26.90 -9.02 -18.52
N ASN A 164 -25.79 -9.06 -17.79
CA ASN A 164 -24.48 -9.54 -18.24
C ASN A 164 -23.91 -8.79 -19.47
N GLU A 165 -24.37 -7.57 -19.73
CA GLU A 165 -23.97 -6.75 -20.89
C GLU A 165 -22.63 -6.04 -20.64
N TYR A 166 -21.56 -6.82 -20.51
CA TYR A 166 -20.19 -6.34 -20.34
C TYR A 166 -19.17 -7.19 -21.12
N PHE A 167 -17.97 -6.68 -21.26
CA PHE A 167 -16.81 -7.39 -21.77
C PHE A 167 -15.85 -7.69 -20.62
N ASP A 168 -15.35 -8.93 -20.55
CA ASP A 168 -14.10 -9.18 -19.83
C ASP A 168 -12.94 -8.86 -20.79
N VAL A 169 -12.09 -7.91 -20.40
CA VAL A 169 -10.88 -7.51 -21.14
C VAL A 169 -9.67 -7.99 -20.34
N TYR A 170 -9.08 -9.09 -20.78
CA TYR A 170 -7.82 -9.59 -20.22
C TYR A 170 -6.65 -8.95 -20.94
N THR A 171 -5.72 -8.41 -20.18
CA THR A 171 -4.43 -7.92 -20.68
C THR A 171 -3.33 -8.78 -20.08
N GLU A 172 -2.56 -9.42 -20.94
CA GLU A 172 -1.46 -10.31 -20.55
C GLU A 172 -0.16 -9.86 -21.19
N TYR A 173 0.92 -9.90 -20.41
CA TYR A 173 2.28 -9.60 -20.85
C TYR A 173 3.17 -10.82 -20.60
N ALA A 174 4.03 -11.15 -21.56
CA ALA A 174 5.05 -12.19 -21.43
C ALA A 174 6.39 -11.69 -21.96
N LYS A 175 7.46 -11.85 -21.18
CA LYS A 175 8.82 -11.47 -21.61
C LYS A 175 9.51 -12.60 -22.36
N GLY A 176 9.82 -12.36 -23.63
CA GLY A 176 10.78 -13.19 -24.38
C GLY A 176 12.20 -12.97 -23.87
N ASP A 177 12.55 -11.72 -23.58
CA ASP A 177 13.79 -11.27 -22.94
C ASP A 177 13.56 -9.92 -22.23
N GLU A 178 14.60 -9.31 -21.64
CA GLU A 178 14.55 -8.06 -20.86
C GLU A 178 14.05 -6.84 -21.65
N GLU A 179 14.18 -6.86 -22.98
CA GLU A 179 13.72 -5.81 -23.90
C GLU A 179 12.77 -6.34 -24.99
N ASP A 180 12.18 -7.52 -24.79
CA ASP A 180 11.23 -8.16 -25.72
C ASP A 180 9.96 -8.58 -24.98
N LEU A 181 8.88 -7.82 -25.20
CA LEU A 181 7.59 -7.95 -24.52
C LEU A 181 6.52 -8.38 -25.50
N LEU A 182 5.91 -9.52 -25.25
CA LEU A 182 4.74 -10.01 -25.97
C LEU A 182 3.48 -9.60 -25.20
N ILE A 183 2.44 -9.21 -25.93
CA ILE A 183 1.21 -8.64 -25.38
C ILE A 183 0.01 -9.37 -25.99
N LYS A 184 -0.89 -9.87 -25.13
CA LYS A 184 -2.20 -10.41 -25.53
C LYS A 184 -3.30 -9.57 -24.91
N ILE A 185 -4.25 -9.13 -25.74
CA ILE A 185 -5.47 -8.46 -25.28
C ILE A 185 -6.65 -9.34 -25.70
N SER A 186 -7.27 -10.03 -24.76
CA SER A 186 -8.39 -10.93 -25.01
C SER A 186 -9.69 -10.31 -24.53
N VAL A 187 -10.60 -10.03 -25.47
CA VAL A 187 -11.90 -9.42 -25.19
C VAL A 187 -12.98 -10.48 -25.31
N SER A 188 -13.66 -10.78 -24.21
CA SER A 188 -14.75 -11.75 -24.16
C SER A 188 -16.09 -11.06 -23.95
N ASN A 189 -17.04 -11.28 -24.85
CA ASN A 189 -18.39 -10.75 -24.72
C ASN A 189 -19.20 -11.65 -23.75
N ARG A 190 -19.57 -11.11 -22.59
CA ARG A 190 -20.42 -11.84 -21.60
C ARG A 190 -21.91 -11.62 -21.82
N GLY A 191 -22.26 -10.68 -22.69
CA GLY A 191 -23.62 -10.35 -23.04
C GLY A 191 -24.31 -11.42 -23.89
N PRO A 192 -25.65 -11.41 -23.89
CA PRO A 192 -26.45 -12.38 -24.64
C PRO A 192 -26.51 -12.10 -26.15
N LYS A 193 -25.94 -10.98 -26.62
CA LYS A 193 -26.00 -10.50 -28.01
C LYS A 193 -24.62 -10.16 -28.53
N LYS A 194 -24.48 -10.14 -29.86
CA LYS A 194 -23.31 -9.59 -30.53
C LYS A 194 -23.17 -8.10 -30.19
N SER A 195 -21.97 -7.67 -29.81
CA SER A 195 -21.70 -6.30 -29.39
C SER A 195 -20.40 -5.79 -30.02
N ALA A 196 -20.40 -4.50 -30.38
CA ALA A 196 -19.25 -3.83 -30.95
C ALA A 196 -18.32 -3.28 -29.85
N ILE A 197 -17.02 -3.27 -30.13
CA ILE A 197 -16.02 -2.64 -29.27
C ILE A 197 -14.85 -2.16 -30.14
N ALA A 198 -14.39 -0.94 -29.88
CA ALA A 198 -13.11 -0.47 -30.36
C ALA A 198 -12.03 -0.75 -29.30
N VAL A 199 -10.94 -1.38 -29.71
CA VAL A 199 -9.77 -1.66 -28.88
C VAL A 199 -8.59 -0.88 -29.44
N LEU A 200 -7.95 -0.10 -28.57
CA LEU A 200 -6.85 0.80 -28.89
C LEU A 200 -5.67 0.52 -27.94
N PRO A 201 -4.83 -0.49 -28.22
CA PRO A 201 -3.55 -0.63 -27.54
C PRO A 201 -2.72 0.62 -27.83
N THR A 202 -2.41 1.42 -26.83
CA THR A 202 -1.89 2.78 -27.03
C THR A 202 -0.48 2.87 -26.50
N LEU A 203 0.45 3.28 -27.36
CA LEU A 203 1.84 3.55 -27.04
C LEU A 203 2.06 5.07 -27.06
N TRP A 204 2.69 5.62 -26.03
CA TRP A 204 3.03 7.04 -26.00
C TRP A 204 4.35 7.30 -25.29
N ILE A 205 4.90 8.47 -25.58
CA ILE A 205 6.10 8.98 -24.93
C ILE A 205 5.68 10.06 -23.94
N ARG A 206 6.14 9.94 -22.70
CA ARG A 206 5.91 10.95 -21.66
C ARG A 206 6.49 12.28 -22.12
N ASN A 207 5.72 13.33 -21.93
CA ASN A 207 6.09 14.65 -22.43
C ASN A 207 7.12 15.33 -21.51
N PHE A 208 8.40 15.27 -21.88
CA PHE A 208 9.45 16.10 -21.27
C PHE A 208 9.78 17.35 -22.08
N TRP A 209 9.59 17.30 -23.40
CA TRP A 209 9.99 18.37 -24.31
C TRP A 209 9.22 19.68 -24.07
N SER A 210 7.99 19.61 -23.57
CA SER A 210 7.20 20.80 -23.20
C SER A 210 7.56 21.39 -21.83
N PHE A 211 8.31 20.70 -20.98
CA PHE A 211 8.58 21.14 -19.60
C PHE A 211 10.06 21.41 -19.34
N THR A 212 10.92 20.41 -19.52
CA THR A 212 12.37 20.53 -19.25
C THR A 212 13.19 20.76 -20.52
N GLY A 213 12.55 20.60 -21.68
CA GLY A 213 13.24 20.53 -22.97
C GLY A 213 13.96 19.19 -23.16
N MET A 214 14.20 18.84 -24.42
CA MET A 214 15.01 17.68 -24.82
C MET A 214 15.92 18.12 -25.97
N GLN A 215 17.12 17.53 -26.08
CA GLN A 215 18.01 17.83 -27.21
C GLN A 215 17.36 17.41 -28.53
N GLN A 216 16.73 16.24 -28.53
CA GLN A 216 15.93 15.74 -29.65
C GLN A 216 14.55 15.30 -29.15
N LYS A 217 13.48 15.82 -29.78
CA LYS A 217 12.13 15.34 -29.50
C LYS A 217 12.03 13.87 -29.96
N PRO A 218 11.62 12.95 -29.08
CA PRO A 218 11.49 11.55 -29.42
C PRO A 218 10.34 11.34 -30.40
N ILE A 219 10.35 10.21 -31.11
CA ILE A 219 9.40 9.97 -32.21
C ILE A 219 8.93 8.53 -32.24
N ILE A 220 7.63 8.36 -32.50
CA ILE A 220 7.01 7.12 -32.95
C ILE A 220 6.64 7.33 -34.42
N LYS A 221 7.08 6.45 -35.32
CA LYS A 221 6.78 6.55 -36.75
C LYS A 221 6.46 5.19 -37.35
N LYS A 222 5.63 5.16 -38.37
CA LYS A 222 5.35 3.95 -39.15
C LYS A 222 6.65 3.35 -39.70
N ASP A 223 6.81 2.03 -39.60
CA ASP A 223 7.97 1.36 -40.18
C ASP A 223 7.86 1.37 -41.71
N GLU A 224 8.97 1.61 -42.38
CA GLU A 224 9.03 1.67 -43.85
C GLU A 224 9.04 0.27 -44.46
N LYS A 225 9.51 -0.74 -43.70
CA LYS A 225 9.71 -2.11 -44.19
C LYS A 225 8.53 -3.03 -43.90
N ASP A 226 7.72 -2.70 -42.90
CA ASP A 226 6.58 -3.50 -42.48
C ASP A 226 5.38 -2.59 -42.19
N ALA A 227 4.25 -2.85 -42.87
CA ALA A 227 3.04 -2.05 -42.74
C ALA A 227 2.39 -2.16 -41.36
N ASN A 228 2.69 -3.23 -40.62
CA ASN A 228 2.10 -3.60 -39.33
C ASN A 228 3.07 -3.42 -38.16
N SER A 229 3.96 -2.44 -38.26
CA SER A 229 4.80 -2.02 -37.15
C SER A 229 5.07 -0.51 -37.13
N VAL A 230 5.44 -0.03 -35.95
CA VAL A 230 5.99 1.32 -35.74
C VAL A 230 7.36 1.25 -35.10
N PHE A 231 8.23 2.16 -35.47
CA PHE A 231 9.54 2.37 -34.89
C PHE A 231 9.51 3.53 -33.88
N ILE A 232 10.17 3.33 -32.75
CA ILE A 232 10.33 4.28 -31.67
C ILE A 232 11.79 4.66 -31.53
N GLU A 233 12.08 5.96 -31.46
CA GLU A 233 13.40 6.48 -31.16
C GLU A 233 13.32 7.44 -29.98
N HIS A 234 13.98 7.06 -28.88
CA HIS A 234 14.04 7.83 -27.65
C HIS A 234 15.48 7.93 -27.15
N GLU A 235 15.96 9.15 -26.90
CA GLU A 235 17.37 9.43 -26.56
C GLU A 235 17.87 8.63 -25.35
N TYR A 236 17.05 8.53 -24.28
CA TYR A 236 17.44 7.85 -23.04
C TYR A 236 17.15 6.35 -22.99
N VAL A 237 16.19 5.85 -23.78
CA VAL A 237 15.70 4.47 -23.68
C VAL A 237 16.24 3.59 -24.80
N GLY A 238 16.53 4.19 -25.96
CA GLY A 238 17.02 3.53 -27.16
C GLY A 238 15.95 3.43 -28.24
N LYS A 239 16.12 2.41 -29.10
CA LYS A 239 15.29 2.15 -30.27
C LYS A 239 14.43 0.93 -30.03
N TYR A 240 13.17 1.01 -30.39
CA TYR A 240 12.20 -0.08 -30.24
C TYR A 240 11.33 -0.20 -31.49
N HIS A 241 10.74 -1.37 -31.67
CA HIS A 241 9.70 -1.66 -32.65
C HIS A 241 8.49 -2.20 -31.91
N LEU A 242 7.30 -1.64 -32.19
CA LEU A 242 6.03 -2.24 -31.78
C LEU A 242 5.40 -2.88 -33.02
N TYR A 243 5.30 -4.21 -33.00
CA TYR A 243 4.58 -5.01 -33.98
C TYR A 243 3.14 -5.24 -33.49
N PHE A 244 2.19 -5.27 -34.42
CA PHE A 244 0.77 -5.47 -34.11
C PHE A 244 0.07 -6.24 -35.24
N GLU A 245 -0.99 -6.98 -34.93
CA GLU A 245 -1.83 -7.62 -35.97
C GLU A 245 -2.54 -6.56 -36.82
N GLU A 246 -2.99 -6.93 -38.02
CA GLU A 246 -3.58 -6.00 -39.01
C GLU A 246 -4.73 -5.16 -38.38
N PRO A 247 -4.56 -3.83 -38.26
CA PRO A 247 -5.57 -2.96 -37.66
C PRO A 247 -6.53 -2.39 -38.72
N ASN A 248 -7.67 -1.85 -38.27
CA ASN A 248 -8.55 -1.08 -39.15
C ASN A 248 -7.93 0.26 -39.55
N GLN A 249 -7.24 0.93 -38.61
CA GLN A 249 -6.55 2.20 -38.84
C GLN A 249 -5.29 2.29 -37.95
N CYS A 250 -4.27 2.99 -38.43
CA CYS A 250 -3.11 3.39 -37.63
C CYS A 250 -3.25 4.87 -37.26
N LEU A 251 -3.43 5.18 -35.98
CA LEU A 251 -3.69 6.54 -35.50
C LEU A 251 -2.40 7.15 -34.93
N PHE A 252 -2.07 8.38 -35.34
CA PHE A 252 -0.93 9.14 -34.82
C PHE A 252 -1.36 10.50 -34.28
N THR A 253 -0.78 10.90 -33.14
CA THR A 253 -0.91 12.26 -32.57
C THR A 253 0.30 12.59 -31.69
N GLU A 254 0.30 13.76 -31.07
CA GLU A 254 1.29 14.12 -30.06
C GLU A 254 0.75 13.89 -28.64
N ASN A 255 1.59 13.40 -27.72
CA ASN A 255 1.30 13.46 -26.28
C ASN A 255 1.54 14.89 -25.77
N GLU A 256 0.69 15.82 -26.19
CA GLU A 256 0.78 17.24 -25.86
C GLU A 256 -0.58 17.78 -25.39
N THR A 257 -0.52 18.75 -24.47
CA THR A 257 -1.72 19.39 -23.93
C THR A 257 -2.49 20.12 -25.02
N ASN A 258 -3.79 19.86 -25.10
CA ASN A 258 -4.73 20.66 -25.86
C ASN A 258 -5.04 21.96 -25.10
N ARG A 259 -4.36 23.04 -25.49
CA ARG A 259 -4.48 24.34 -24.82
C ARG A 259 -5.84 25.00 -25.06
N GLU A 260 -6.49 24.70 -26.18
CA GLU A 260 -7.79 25.29 -26.52
C GLU A 260 -8.87 24.78 -25.58
N LEU A 261 -8.88 23.48 -25.29
CA LEU A 261 -9.86 22.90 -24.36
C LEU A 261 -9.53 23.20 -22.90
N VAL A 262 -8.24 23.08 -22.51
CA VAL A 262 -7.86 23.13 -21.09
C VAL A 262 -7.68 24.57 -20.58
N TYR A 263 -7.14 25.47 -21.41
CA TYR A 263 -6.76 26.83 -21.00
C TYR A 263 -7.45 27.93 -21.80
N ASN A 264 -8.34 27.57 -22.74
CA ASN A 264 -8.94 28.52 -23.69
C ASN A 264 -7.86 29.35 -24.43
N ASP A 265 -6.75 28.71 -24.77
CA ASP A 265 -5.59 29.31 -25.43
C ASP A 265 -5.28 28.56 -26.74
N LYS A 266 -4.67 29.23 -27.71
CA LYS A 266 -4.52 28.69 -29.06
C LYS A 266 -3.58 27.49 -29.11
N ASN A 267 -3.97 26.44 -29.84
CA ASN A 267 -3.06 25.35 -30.18
C ASN A 267 -2.08 25.77 -31.29
N ASP A 268 -0.82 25.39 -31.15
CA ASP A 268 0.23 25.56 -32.17
C ASP A 268 0.05 24.59 -33.36
N HIS A 269 -0.60 23.44 -33.14
CA HIS A 269 -1.02 22.48 -34.17
C HIS A 269 -2.23 21.65 -33.73
N PRO A 270 -2.98 21.00 -34.64
CA PRO A 270 -4.21 20.28 -34.29
C PRO A 270 -4.01 18.88 -33.68
N TYR A 271 -2.80 18.33 -33.70
CA TYR A 271 -2.50 16.96 -33.27
C TYR A 271 -2.25 16.83 -31.76
N LYS A 272 -3.28 17.02 -30.94
CA LYS A 272 -3.17 16.94 -29.46
C LYS A 272 -3.59 15.57 -28.93
N LYS A 273 -3.26 15.25 -27.67
CA LYS A 273 -3.36 13.87 -27.14
C LYS A 273 -4.79 13.30 -27.13
N ASP A 274 -5.78 14.18 -27.11
CA ASP A 274 -7.22 13.90 -27.15
C ASP A 274 -7.77 13.70 -28.57
N LEU A 275 -6.95 13.85 -29.62
CA LEU A 275 -7.37 13.60 -30.99
C LEU A 275 -7.92 12.18 -31.18
N PHE A 276 -7.41 11.19 -30.44
CA PHE A 276 -7.93 9.82 -30.49
C PHE A 276 -9.37 9.73 -29.96
N HIS A 277 -9.71 10.49 -28.91
CA HIS A 277 -11.07 10.56 -28.40
C HIS A 277 -12.01 11.12 -29.46
N GLN A 278 -11.65 12.26 -30.05
CA GLN A 278 -12.45 12.87 -31.10
C GLN A 278 -12.61 11.91 -32.29
N ALA A 279 -11.52 11.31 -32.78
CA ALA A 279 -11.53 10.49 -33.98
C ALA A 279 -12.41 9.24 -33.84
N VAL A 280 -12.30 8.55 -32.70
CA VAL A 280 -13.04 7.29 -32.48
C VAL A 280 -14.51 7.56 -32.17
N THR A 281 -14.81 8.50 -31.27
CA THR A 281 -16.20 8.77 -30.83
C THR A 281 -17.06 9.41 -31.93
N THR A 282 -16.44 10.17 -32.85
CA THR A 282 -17.14 10.81 -33.98
C THR A 282 -17.01 10.06 -35.29
N HIS A 283 -16.20 8.99 -35.32
CA HIS A 283 -15.78 8.27 -36.54
C HIS A 283 -15.07 9.14 -37.60
N ASP A 284 -14.51 10.29 -37.22
CA ASP A 284 -13.68 11.13 -38.09
C ASP A 284 -12.19 10.89 -37.87
N PHE A 285 -11.64 9.95 -38.65
CA PHE A 285 -10.22 9.58 -38.60
C PHE A 285 -9.32 10.48 -39.45
N SER A 286 -9.88 11.41 -40.23
CA SER A 286 -9.16 12.13 -41.30
C SER A 286 -7.82 12.71 -40.85
N LYS A 287 -7.81 13.42 -39.71
CA LYS A 287 -6.59 14.02 -39.14
C LYS A 287 -5.66 12.97 -38.55
N ALA A 288 -6.18 11.98 -37.84
CA ALA A 288 -5.37 10.99 -37.13
C ALA A 288 -4.61 10.04 -38.07
N ILE A 289 -5.10 9.84 -39.31
CA ILE A 289 -4.47 9.00 -40.34
C ILE A 289 -3.64 9.80 -41.37
N GLU A 290 -3.74 11.14 -41.36
CA GLU A 290 -2.97 12.01 -42.26
C GLU A 290 -1.46 11.92 -41.97
N ARG A 291 -1.11 11.67 -40.70
CA ARG A 291 0.27 11.52 -40.25
C ARG A 291 0.69 10.06 -40.16
N ASN A 292 1.98 9.84 -40.37
CA ASN A 292 2.66 8.56 -40.16
C ASN A 292 3.66 8.61 -38.99
N HIS A 293 3.61 9.66 -38.16
CA HIS A 293 4.49 9.85 -37.01
C HIS A 293 3.87 10.78 -35.96
N GLY A 294 4.40 10.71 -34.74
CA GLY A 294 4.05 11.56 -33.60
C GLY A 294 4.76 11.09 -32.33
N THR A 295 4.15 11.35 -31.16
CA THR A 295 4.60 10.86 -29.85
C THR A 295 3.55 10.02 -29.11
N LYS A 296 2.38 9.82 -29.72
CA LYS A 296 1.33 8.91 -29.29
C LYS A 296 0.79 8.15 -30.51
N PHE A 297 0.66 6.84 -30.40
CA PHE A 297 0.28 5.93 -31.48
C PHE A 297 -0.68 4.86 -30.97
N SER A 298 -1.64 4.45 -31.81
CA SER A 298 -2.45 3.26 -31.56
C SER A 298 -2.89 2.58 -32.87
N PRO A 299 -2.73 1.25 -33.01
CA PRO A 299 -3.50 0.46 -33.95
C PRO A 299 -4.95 0.33 -33.44
N LEU A 300 -5.90 0.85 -34.21
CA LEU A 300 -7.33 0.75 -33.89
C LEU A 300 -7.91 -0.55 -34.43
N TYR A 301 -8.51 -1.35 -33.54
CA TYR A 301 -9.30 -2.52 -33.90
C TYR A 301 -10.78 -2.26 -33.62
N GLN A 302 -11.62 -2.34 -34.64
CA GLN A 302 -13.07 -2.26 -34.55
C GLN A 302 -13.64 -3.66 -34.66
N LEU A 303 -14.04 -4.23 -33.52
CA LEU A 303 -14.46 -5.61 -33.39
C LEU A 303 -15.97 -5.70 -33.23
N GLU A 304 -16.57 -6.76 -33.77
CA GLU A 304 -17.92 -7.19 -33.42
C GLU A 304 -17.87 -8.62 -32.89
N ILE A 305 -18.06 -8.78 -31.58
CA ILE A 305 -17.83 -10.06 -30.89
C ILE A 305 -19.19 -10.71 -30.60
N GLY A 306 -19.40 -11.96 -31.04
CA GLY A 306 -20.61 -12.73 -30.78
C GLY A 306 -20.82 -13.01 -29.30
N ALA A 307 -22.04 -13.40 -28.93
CA ALA A 307 -22.37 -13.71 -27.53
C ALA A 307 -21.52 -14.88 -27.02
N GLY A 308 -20.80 -14.68 -25.91
CA GLY A 308 -19.90 -15.67 -25.32
C GLY A 308 -18.58 -15.88 -26.08
N GLU A 309 -18.38 -15.21 -27.23
CA GLU A 309 -17.14 -15.32 -28.00
C GLU A 309 -16.01 -14.48 -27.39
N THR A 310 -14.79 -14.89 -27.70
CA THR A 310 -13.56 -14.19 -27.32
C THR A 310 -12.72 -13.92 -28.56
N VAL A 311 -12.24 -12.68 -28.69
CA VAL A 311 -11.24 -12.30 -29.69
C VAL A 311 -9.95 -11.92 -28.96
N THR A 312 -8.81 -12.43 -29.44
CA THR A 312 -7.49 -12.12 -28.88
C THR A 312 -6.68 -11.35 -29.92
N LEU A 313 -6.17 -10.20 -29.51
CA LEU A 313 -5.23 -9.38 -30.29
C LEU A 313 -3.81 -9.60 -29.78
N LYS A 314 -2.85 -9.72 -30.69
CA LYS A 314 -1.42 -9.91 -30.38
C LYS A 314 -0.58 -8.69 -30.77
N LEU A 315 0.31 -8.27 -29.87
CA LEU A 315 1.32 -7.24 -30.12
C LEU A 315 2.68 -7.68 -29.55
N ARG A 316 3.77 -7.10 -30.04
CA ARG A 316 5.13 -7.35 -29.52
C ARG A 316 5.97 -6.09 -29.56
N LEU A 317 6.53 -5.69 -28.42
CA LEU A 317 7.46 -4.56 -28.30
C LEU A 317 8.88 -5.11 -28.11
N SER A 318 9.80 -4.80 -29.03
CA SER A 318 11.17 -5.31 -29.00
C SER A 318 12.20 -4.24 -29.36
N SER A 319 13.35 -4.23 -28.68
CA SER A 319 14.48 -3.38 -29.08
C SER A 319 15.20 -3.87 -30.35
N SER A 320 15.02 -5.15 -30.69
CA SER A 320 15.57 -5.77 -31.89
C SER A 320 14.51 -5.98 -32.98
N PRO A 321 14.85 -5.83 -34.27
CA PRO A 321 13.95 -6.16 -35.38
C PRO A 321 13.56 -7.65 -35.41
N ILE A 322 12.30 -7.96 -35.72
CA ILE A 322 11.76 -9.33 -35.74
C ILE A 322 10.97 -9.52 -37.04
N GLU A 323 11.38 -10.48 -37.89
CA GLU A 323 10.75 -10.69 -39.20
C GLU A 323 9.36 -11.35 -39.11
N SER A 324 9.14 -12.20 -38.11
CA SER A 324 7.88 -12.94 -37.92
C SER A 324 7.41 -12.85 -36.47
N PRO A 325 6.89 -11.68 -36.02
CA PRO A 325 6.62 -11.40 -34.62
C PRO A 325 5.52 -12.27 -33.99
N PHE A 326 4.64 -12.86 -34.82
CA PHE A 326 3.44 -13.62 -34.40
C PHE A 326 3.42 -15.07 -34.86
N ASP A 327 4.58 -15.65 -35.21
CA ASP A 327 4.66 -17.08 -35.51
C ASP A 327 4.45 -17.95 -34.25
N ASN A 328 4.63 -19.26 -34.38
CA ASN A 328 4.43 -20.20 -33.26
C ASN A 328 5.30 -19.87 -32.03
N SER A 329 6.45 -19.20 -32.20
CA SER A 329 7.31 -18.80 -31.08
C SER A 329 6.62 -17.84 -30.11
N PHE A 330 5.64 -17.06 -30.60
CA PHE A 330 4.88 -16.13 -29.77
C PHE A 330 4.07 -16.87 -28.70
N ASP A 331 3.30 -17.88 -29.11
CA ASP A 331 2.49 -18.66 -28.18
C ASP A 331 3.36 -19.59 -27.31
N ASP A 332 4.47 -20.09 -27.84
CA ASP A 332 5.43 -20.89 -27.08
C ASP A 332 6.08 -20.08 -25.94
N ILE A 333 6.47 -18.82 -26.19
CA ILE A 333 7.01 -17.93 -25.14
C ILE A 333 5.95 -17.66 -24.08
N PHE A 334 4.71 -17.35 -24.48
CA PHE A 334 3.62 -17.13 -23.52
C PHE A 334 3.39 -18.37 -22.64
N ASN A 335 3.29 -19.55 -23.24
CA ASN A 335 3.10 -20.80 -22.51
C ASN A 335 4.29 -21.10 -21.58
N SER A 336 5.52 -20.81 -22.01
CA SER A 336 6.72 -20.92 -21.16
C SER A 336 6.62 -19.99 -19.95
N ARG A 337 6.26 -18.71 -20.13
CA ARG A 337 6.11 -17.75 -19.02
C ARG A 337 4.99 -18.14 -18.04
N ILE A 338 3.87 -18.65 -18.54
CA ILE A 338 2.76 -19.16 -17.69
C ILE A 338 3.22 -20.37 -16.87
N ASN A 339 3.89 -21.33 -17.51
CA ASN A 339 4.37 -22.55 -16.82
C ASN A 339 5.41 -22.23 -15.75
N GLU A 340 6.34 -21.31 -16.03
CA GLU A 340 7.36 -20.88 -15.08
C GLU A 340 6.77 -20.06 -13.92
N SER A 341 5.77 -19.22 -14.20
CA SER A 341 5.00 -18.53 -13.16
C SER A 341 4.31 -19.56 -12.26
N SER A 342 3.67 -20.57 -12.85
CA SER A 342 3.03 -21.66 -12.11
C SER A 342 4.02 -22.46 -11.27
N GLU A 343 5.21 -22.79 -11.81
CA GLU A 343 6.29 -23.45 -11.08
C GLU A 343 6.76 -22.61 -9.88
N PHE A 344 7.03 -21.32 -10.10
CA PHE A 344 7.43 -20.40 -9.05
C PHE A 344 6.39 -20.30 -7.92
N LEU A 345 5.12 -20.17 -8.27
CA LEU A 345 4.03 -20.12 -7.30
C LEU A 345 3.84 -21.44 -6.55
N ASN A 346 3.94 -22.58 -7.25
CA ASN A 346 3.83 -23.89 -6.63
C ASN A 346 4.94 -24.14 -5.61
N ASP A 347 6.17 -23.74 -5.93
CA ASP A 347 7.33 -23.81 -5.01
C ASP A 347 7.09 -22.95 -3.76
N LEU A 348 6.57 -21.73 -3.93
CA LEU A 348 6.34 -20.79 -2.84
C LEU A 348 5.17 -21.19 -1.93
N THR A 349 4.20 -21.92 -2.47
CA THR A 349 2.92 -22.24 -1.81
C THR A 349 2.70 -23.75 -1.70
N GLU A 350 3.79 -24.52 -1.57
CA GLU A 350 3.78 -25.99 -1.58
C GLU A 350 2.81 -26.58 -0.53
N ASN A 351 2.73 -25.97 0.65
CA ASN A 351 1.91 -26.42 1.77
C ASN A 351 0.50 -25.81 1.78
N SER A 352 0.18 -24.95 0.81
CA SER A 352 -1.14 -24.31 0.70
C SER A 352 -2.14 -25.18 -0.05
N THR A 353 -3.38 -25.18 0.42
CA THR A 353 -4.52 -25.73 -0.34
C THR A 353 -4.73 -24.96 -1.66
N PRO A 354 -5.44 -25.52 -2.66
CA PRO A 354 -5.69 -24.83 -3.92
C PRO A 354 -6.34 -23.44 -3.75
N GLU A 355 -7.31 -23.32 -2.84
CA GLU A 355 -7.95 -22.03 -2.56
C GLU A 355 -6.99 -21.03 -1.91
N GLN A 356 -6.20 -21.47 -0.91
CA GLN A 356 -5.18 -20.63 -0.28
C GLN A 356 -4.12 -20.16 -1.28
N ARG A 357 -3.72 -21.04 -2.21
CA ARG A 357 -2.78 -20.70 -3.29
C ARG A 357 -3.34 -19.61 -4.20
N GLU A 358 -4.62 -19.64 -4.52
CA GLU A 358 -5.26 -18.57 -5.30
C GLU A 358 -5.33 -17.24 -4.54
N ILE A 359 -5.60 -17.25 -3.23
CA ILE A 359 -5.52 -16.05 -2.38
C ILE A 359 -4.10 -15.49 -2.39
N GLN A 360 -3.08 -16.33 -2.17
CA GLN A 360 -1.68 -15.91 -2.18
C GLN A 360 -1.27 -15.37 -3.55
N LYS A 361 -1.67 -16.02 -4.64
CA LYS A 361 -1.36 -15.59 -6.01
C LYS A 361 -1.87 -14.17 -6.29
N GLN A 362 -3.13 -13.89 -5.97
CA GLN A 362 -3.71 -12.58 -6.23
C GLN A 362 -3.17 -11.51 -5.27
N ALA A 363 -2.83 -11.87 -4.02
CA ALA A 363 -2.14 -10.97 -3.09
C ALA A 363 -0.75 -10.56 -3.61
N PHE A 364 0.05 -11.53 -4.10
CA PHE A 364 1.35 -11.23 -4.72
C PHE A 364 1.19 -10.44 -6.02
N ALA A 365 0.19 -10.78 -6.84
CA ALA A 365 -0.10 -10.06 -8.06
C ALA A 365 -0.40 -8.58 -7.78
N GLY A 366 -1.25 -8.30 -6.79
CA GLY A 366 -1.58 -6.93 -6.41
C GLY A 366 -0.36 -6.12 -6.01
N LEU A 367 0.47 -6.60 -5.09
CA LEU A 367 1.73 -5.96 -4.73
C LEU A 367 2.63 -5.65 -5.94
N LEU A 368 2.73 -6.59 -6.88
CA LEU A 368 3.59 -6.45 -8.06
C LEU A 368 3.01 -5.48 -9.09
N TRP A 369 1.68 -5.42 -9.23
CA TRP A 369 0.98 -4.47 -10.10
C TRP A 369 0.93 -3.05 -9.51
N THR A 370 1.01 -2.89 -8.18
CA THR A 370 1.08 -1.58 -7.51
C THR A 370 2.50 -1.01 -7.41
N LYS A 371 3.50 -1.63 -8.05
CA LYS A 371 4.82 -1.01 -8.24
C LYS A 371 4.70 0.13 -9.25
N GLN A 372 4.85 1.37 -8.82
CA GLN A 372 4.68 2.54 -9.67
C GLN A 372 5.95 3.36 -9.79
N TYR A 373 6.18 3.93 -10.97
CA TYR A 373 7.13 5.01 -11.12
C TYR A 373 6.61 6.25 -10.39
N TYR A 374 7.44 6.80 -9.50
CA TYR A 374 7.11 8.01 -8.77
C TYR A 374 8.24 9.02 -8.91
N ASN A 375 7.87 10.25 -9.27
CA ASN A 375 8.79 11.38 -9.39
C ASN A 375 8.14 12.64 -8.85
N TYR A 376 8.83 13.30 -7.93
CA TYR A 376 8.46 14.52 -7.26
C TYR A 376 9.72 15.17 -6.71
N GLU A 377 10.14 16.23 -7.39
CA GLU A 377 11.24 17.06 -6.98
C GLU A 377 10.70 18.33 -6.33
N VAL A 378 10.65 18.36 -4.99
CA VAL A 378 9.91 19.41 -4.25
C VAL A 378 10.43 20.81 -4.56
N GLU A 379 11.74 21.05 -4.52
CA GLU A 379 12.27 22.39 -4.81
C GLU A 379 12.08 22.79 -6.29
N GLN A 380 12.18 21.85 -7.25
CA GLN A 380 11.83 22.17 -8.63
C GLN A 380 10.33 22.48 -8.76
N TRP A 381 9.46 21.71 -8.10
CA TRP A 381 8.02 21.94 -8.10
C TRP A 381 7.63 23.29 -7.49
N ILE A 382 8.30 23.71 -6.41
CA ILE A 382 8.10 25.03 -5.78
C ILE A 382 8.53 26.15 -6.74
N ASN A 383 9.67 25.98 -7.43
CA ASN A 383 10.23 27.01 -8.30
C ASN A 383 9.56 27.07 -9.68
N GLY A 384 8.98 25.96 -10.12
CA GLY A 384 8.41 25.78 -11.46
C GLY A 384 9.43 25.29 -12.49
N ASP A 385 8.92 24.80 -13.61
CA ASP A 385 9.72 24.51 -14.81
C ASP A 385 10.18 25.81 -15.50
N PRO A 386 11.23 25.78 -16.35
CA PRO A 386 11.65 26.94 -17.14
C PRO A 386 10.48 27.61 -17.86
N GLU A 387 10.47 28.95 -17.90
CA GLU A 387 9.42 29.77 -18.52
C GLU A 387 8.01 29.64 -17.89
N SER A 388 7.86 28.88 -16.79
CA SER A 388 6.65 28.86 -15.98
C SER A 388 6.69 29.91 -14.85
N SER A 389 5.54 30.30 -14.34
CA SER A 389 5.40 31.19 -13.19
C SER A 389 4.34 30.63 -12.23
N PRO A 390 4.70 29.64 -11.38
CA PRO A 390 3.76 29.06 -10.44
C PRO A 390 3.26 30.12 -9.43
N PRO A 391 2.07 29.92 -8.82
CA PRO A 391 1.55 30.82 -7.80
C PRO A 391 2.53 31.01 -6.63
N HIS A 392 2.59 32.23 -6.11
CA HIS A 392 3.52 32.61 -5.04
C HIS A 392 3.28 31.81 -3.75
N GLU A 393 2.02 31.47 -3.49
CA GLU A 393 1.51 30.74 -2.33
C GLU A 393 2.22 29.39 -2.13
N ARG A 394 2.68 28.73 -3.21
CA ARG A 394 3.38 27.44 -3.11
C ARG A 394 4.68 27.50 -2.32
N LYS A 395 5.32 28.66 -2.23
CA LYS A 395 6.54 28.84 -1.44
C LYS A 395 6.34 28.59 0.06
N TYR A 396 5.09 28.61 0.51
CA TYR A 396 4.67 28.38 1.89
C TYR A 396 3.61 27.27 2.01
N GLY A 397 3.26 26.63 0.89
CA GLY A 397 2.27 25.56 0.84
C GLY A 397 2.80 24.19 1.27
N ARG A 398 2.08 23.13 0.89
CA ARG A 398 2.41 21.74 1.21
C ARG A 398 3.87 21.42 0.92
N ASN A 399 4.49 20.69 1.83
CA ASN A 399 5.86 20.19 1.72
C ASN A 399 6.93 21.26 1.45
N SER A 400 6.64 22.55 1.62
CA SER A 400 7.57 23.65 1.29
C SER A 400 8.90 23.63 2.09
N SER A 401 8.93 22.93 3.23
CA SER A 401 10.13 22.66 4.04
C SER A 401 11.02 21.52 3.50
N TRP A 402 10.51 20.65 2.63
CA TRP A 402 11.17 19.44 2.15
C TRP A 402 11.98 19.66 0.88
N LYS A 403 12.74 20.77 0.81
CA LYS A 403 13.46 21.17 -0.41
C LYS A 403 14.51 20.18 -0.89
N THR A 404 15.04 19.34 -0.01
CA THR A 404 16.00 18.27 -0.35
C THR A 404 15.34 17.00 -0.86
N PHE A 405 14.01 16.89 -0.77
CA PHE A 405 13.28 15.72 -1.25
C PHE A 405 13.35 15.65 -2.78
N ARG A 406 13.87 14.53 -3.27
CA ARG A 406 14.02 14.19 -4.69
C ARG A 406 13.66 12.73 -4.86
N ASN A 407 12.71 12.40 -5.72
CA ASN A 407 12.55 11.01 -6.08
C ASN A 407 12.34 10.79 -7.56
N HIS A 408 12.79 9.62 -7.99
CA HIS A 408 12.82 9.19 -9.37
C HIS A 408 13.00 7.67 -9.39
N ASP A 409 12.12 6.96 -8.70
CA ASP A 409 12.28 5.54 -8.39
C ASP A 409 10.96 4.79 -8.63
N ILE A 410 11.05 3.47 -8.77
CA ILE A 410 9.89 2.58 -8.67
C ILE A 410 9.61 2.34 -7.19
N LEU A 411 8.40 2.69 -6.74
CA LEU A 411 7.92 2.54 -5.38
C LEU A 411 6.75 1.55 -5.33
N SER A 412 6.62 0.80 -4.25
CA SER A 412 5.38 0.07 -3.98
C SER A 412 4.35 1.01 -3.38
N MET A 413 3.15 1.04 -3.95
CA MET A 413 2.03 1.85 -3.45
C MET A 413 1.05 0.99 -2.65
N PRO A 414 0.30 1.58 -1.70
CA PRO A 414 -0.79 0.88 -1.02
C PRO A 414 -1.86 0.37 -2.00
N ASP A 415 -2.18 1.23 -2.99
CA ASP A 415 -3.20 1.04 -4.01
C ASP A 415 -2.75 1.79 -5.29
N ALA A 416 -3.13 1.34 -6.49
CA ALA A 416 -2.65 1.96 -7.72
C ALA A 416 -3.46 3.18 -8.20
N TRP A 417 -4.68 3.37 -7.67
CA TRP A 417 -5.65 4.40 -8.04
C TRP A 417 -5.98 5.35 -6.89
N GLU A 418 -6.39 4.88 -5.70
CA GLU A 418 -6.76 5.73 -4.56
C GLU A 418 -5.51 6.37 -3.94
N TYR A 419 -4.49 5.55 -3.75
CA TYR A 419 -3.20 5.93 -3.18
C TYR A 419 -2.05 5.83 -4.19
N PRO A 420 -2.05 6.59 -5.32
CA PRO A 420 -1.00 6.59 -6.33
C PRO A 420 0.23 7.38 -5.85
N TRP A 421 0.54 7.22 -4.57
CA TRP A 421 1.55 7.86 -3.76
C TRP A 421 1.88 6.95 -2.57
N PHE A 422 3.09 7.06 -2.05
CA PHE A 422 3.54 6.20 -0.97
C PHE A 422 3.09 6.72 0.39
N ALA A 423 2.80 5.80 1.30
CA ALA A 423 2.90 6.03 2.74
C ALA A 423 4.08 5.21 3.30
N ALA A 424 4.95 5.86 4.06
CA ALA A 424 6.22 5.26 4.46
C ALA A 424 6.08 4.14 5.50
N TRP A 425 5.00 4.14 6.28
CA TRP A 425 4.71 3.05 7.22
C TRP A 425 4.04 1.85 6.52
N ASP A 426 3.09 2.07 5.60
CA ASP A 426 2.52 1.04 4.71
C ASP A 426 3.63 0.26 4.00
N SER A 427 4.59 0.99 3.41
CA SER A 427 5.73 0.42 2.69
C SER A 427 6.50 -0.62 3.52
N ALA A 428 6.58 -0.46 4.84
CA ALA A 428 7.23 -1.42 5.72
C ALA A 428 6.47 -2.76 5.75
N PHE A 429 5.15 -2.73 5.84
CA PHE A 429 4.30 -3.92 5.77
C PHE A 429 4.35 -4.58 4.38
N HIS A 430 4.35 -3.78 3.30
CA HIS A 430 4.49 -4.31 1.94
C HIS A 430 5.79 -5.10 1.80
N CYS A 431 6.90 -4.55 2.33
CA CYS A 431 8.22 -5.18 2.26
C CYS A 431 8.28 -6.54 2.97
N VAL A 432 7.50 -6.73 4.04
CA VAL A 432 7.39 -8.03 4.72
C VAL A 432 6.83 -9.09 3.79
N THR A 433 5.74 -8.79 3.06
CA THR A 433 5.20 -9.72 2.06
C THR A 433 6.07 -9.82 0.81
N PHE A 434 6.65 -8.72 0.32
CA PHE A 434 7.61 -8.78 -0.80
C PHE A 434 8.79 -9.69 -0.51
N SER A 435 9.27 -9.78 0.74
CA SER A 435 10.35 -10.71 1.08
C SER A 435 10.01 -12.19 0.79
N MET A 436 8.72 -12.53 0.68
CA MET A 436 8.24 -13.84 0.21
C MET A 436 8.42 -14.08 -1.28
N VAL A 437 8.64 -13.06 -2.11
CA VAL A 437 8.79 -13.23 -3.57
C VAL A 437 10.06 -12.60 -4.13
N ASP A 438 10.56 -11.52 -3.52
CA ASP A 438 11.77 -10.79 -3.88
C ASP A 438 12.31 -9.99 -2.67
N HIS A 439 13.19 -10.62 -1.88
CA HIS A 439 13.77 -10.01 -0.68
C HIS A 439 14.75 -8.88 -1.00
N GLU A 440 15.44 -8.92 -2.14
CA GLU A 440 16.34 -7.86 -2.57
C GLU A 440 15.57 -6.57 -2.93
N PHE A 441 14.41 -6.69 -3.58
CA PHE A 441 13.52 -5.55 -3.78
C PHE A 441 13.02 -4.99 -2.45
N ALA A 442 12.57 -5.84 -1.53
CA ALA A 442 12.10 -5.42 -0.21
C ALA A 442 13.17 -4.63 0.58
N LYS A 443 14.41 -5.13 0.62
CA LYS A 443 15.55 -4.42 1.24
C LYS A 443 15.76 -3.04 0.60
N LYS A 444 15.75 -2.97 -0.74
CA LYS A 444 15.97 -1.73 -1.50
C LYS A 444 14.85 -0.70 -1.27
N GLN A 445 13.60 -1.14 -1.23
CA GLN A 445 12.45 -0.29 -0.93
C GLN A 445 12.56 0.32 0.47
N LEU A 446 12.84 -0.49 1.50
CA LEU A 446 12.95 0.02 2.87
C LEU A 446 14.12 1.02 3.03
N LEU A 447 15.26 0.74 2.39
CA LEU A 447 16.40 1.65 2.38
C LEU A 447 16.11 2.98 1.67
N LEU A 448 15.19 3.00 0.70
CA LEU A 448 14.91 4.16 -0.15
C LEU A 448 14.51 5.39 0.67
N PHE A 449 13.59 5.21 1.62
CA PHE A 449 13.08 6.27 2.50
C PHE A 449 14.12 6.81 3.48
N THR A 450 15.27 6.15 3.61
CA THR A 450 16.38 6.55 4.50
C THR A 450 17.55 7.21 3.77
N LYS A 451 17.46 7.34 2.43
CA LYS A 451 18.48 8.00 1.61
C LYS A 451 18.50 9.50 1.89
N GLU A 452 19.64 10.13 1.63
CA GLU A 452 19.94 11.55 1.92
C GLU A 452 19.00 12.52 1.18
N TRP A 453 18.38 12.07 0.10
CA TRP A 453 17.45 12.84 -0.72
C TRP A 453 15.98 12.44 -0.51
N TYR A 454 15.69 11.54 0.44
CA TYR A 454 14.34 11.23 0.94
C TYR A 454 14.20 11.70 2.39
N MET A 455 15.05 11.18 3.27
CA MET A 455 15.05 11.50 4.69
C MET A 455 15.52 12.94 4.91
N ALA A 456 14.79 13.70 5.72
CA ALA A 456 15.20 15.05 6.07
C ALA A 456 16.51 15.04 6.87
N ALA A 457 17.28 16.13 6.80
CA ALA A 457 18.58 16.25 7.46
C ALA A 457 18.53 16.10 9.00
N ASN A 458 17.36 16.30 9.60
CA ASN A 458 17.12 16.10 11.04
C ASN A 458 16.84 14.63 11.41
N GLY A 459 16.77 13.71 10.44
CA GLY A 459 16.45 12.29 10.64
C GLY A 459 14.98 11.91 10.41
N GLN A 460 14.11 12.86 10.07
CA GLN A 460 12.69 12.56 9.80
C GLN A 460 12.54 11.80 8.47
N ILE A 461 11.79 10.70 8.51
CA ILE A 461 11.36 9.96 7.32
C ILE A 461 10.08 10.63 6.80
N PRO A 462 9.95 10.91 5.49
CA PRO A 462 8.76 11.53 4.93
C PRO A 462 7.54 10.62 5.09
N ALA A 463 6.43 11.14 5.62
CA ALA A 463 5.23 10.35 5.88
C ALA A 463 4.52 9.92 4.58
N TYR A 464 3.86 10.86 3.89
CA TYR A 464 3.13 10.62 2.64
C TYR A 464 2.98 11.89 1.80
N GLU A 465 2.58 11.77 0.52
CA GLU A 465 2.61 12.87 -0.47
C GLU A 465 1.89 14.15 -0.01
N TRP A 466 0.76 14.03 0.69
CA TRP A 466 -0.02 15.19 1.14
C TRP A 466 0.65 15.98 2.27
N ASN A 467 1.46 15.31 3.11
CA ASN A 467 2.22 15.97 4.16
C ASN A 467 3.42 15.14 4.59
N PHE A 468 4.60 15.45 4.06
CA PHE A 468 5.82 14.74 4.43
C PHE A 468 6.24 14.96 5.88
N SER A 469 5.79 16.05 6.52
CA SER A 469 6.14 16.39 7.91
C SER A 469 5.29 15.68 8.95
N ASP A 470 4.23 14.96 8.55
CA ASP A 470 3.43 14.19 9.49
C ASP A 470 4.23 13.06 10.14
N VAL A 471 3.69 12.57 11.25
CA VAL A 471 4.30 11.50 12.03
C VAL A 471 3.58 10.20 11.70
N ASN A 472 4.34 9.18 11.30
CA ASN A 472 3.82 7.85 11.03
C ASN A 472 4.45 6.81 11.97
N PRO A 473 3.79 5.67 12.23
CA PRO A 473 4.36 4.60 13.02
C PRO A 473 5.77 4.19 12.58
N PRO A 474 6.76 4.11 13.49
CA PRO A 474 8.15 3.79 13.19
C PRO A 474 8.40 2.28 13.01
N VAL A 475 7.66 1.65 12.11
CA VAL A 475 7.66 0.18 11.86
C VAL A 475 8.81 -0.29 10.97
N GLN A 476 9.70 0.60 10.52
CA GLN A 476 10.78 0.25 9.60
C GLN A 476 11.83 -0.67 10.23
N ALA A 477 12.12 -0.53 11.53
CA ALA A 477 13.03 -1.44 12.24
C ALA A 477 12.46 -2.87 12.30
N TRP A 478 11.17 -2.98 12.63
CA TRP A 478 10.44 -4.26 12.64
C TRP A 478 10.49 -4.91 11.25
N ALA A 479 10.16 -4.18 10.18
CA ALA A 479 10.21 -4.71 8.83
C ALA A 479 11.62 -5.15 8.42
N ALA A 480 12.67 -4.41 8.81
CA ALA A 480 14.06 -4.79 8.53
C ALA A 480 14.42 -6.16 9.17
N ILE A 481 13.98 -6.39 10.41
CA ILE A 481 14.15 -7.68 11.10
C ILE A 481 13.38 -8.79 10.36
N GLN A 482 12.12 -8.55 9.99
CA GLN A 482 11.30 -9.53 9.28
C GLN A 482 11.92 -9.95 7.94
N ILE A 483 12.44 -8.99 7.16
CA ILE A 483 13.12 -9.24 5.88
C ILE A 483 14.41 -10.04 6.11
N TYR A 484 15.22 -9.63 7.10
CA TYR A 484 16.46 -10.30 7.48
C TYR A 484 16.24 -11.76 7.88
N GLN A 485 15.22 -12.01 8.71
CA GLN A 485 14.85 -13.36 9.13
C GLN A 485 14.25 -14.18 7.97
N MET A 486 13.48 -13.56 7.07
CA MET A 486 12.93 -14.24 5.90
C MET A 486 14.03 -14.71 4.94
N GLU A 487 15.01 -13.85 4.65
CA GLU A 487 16.17 -14.20 3.83
C GLU A 487 16.94 -15.37 4.44
N GLN A 488 17.16 -15.35 5.77
CA GLN A 488 17.78 -16.47 6.48
C GLN A 488 17.02 -17.77 6.27
N ARG A 489 15.69 -17.75 6.43
CA ARG A 489 14.87 -18.95 6.24
C ARG A 489 14.96 -19.50 4.82
N LYS A 490 15.01 -18.62 3.82
CA LYS A 490 14.98 -19.01 2.40
C LYS A 490 16.33 -19.42 1.83
N THR A 491 17.39 -18.73 2.23
CA THR A 491 18.72 -18.85 1.61
C THR A 491 19.76 -19.46 2.54
N GLY A 492 19.47 -19.52 3.84
CA GLY A 492 20.44 -19.82 4.88
C GLY A 492 21.39 -18.66 5.22
N ASN A 493 21.38 -17.58 4.43
CA ASN A 493 22.27 -16.43 4.60
C ASN A 493 21.59 -15.30 5.37
N ARG A 494 22.41 -14.50 6.05
CA ARG A 494 21.99 -13.33 6.83
C ARG A 494 22.70 -12.10 6.28
N ASP A 495 21.96 -11.14 5.75
CA ASP A 495 22.53 -9.87 5.27
C ASP A 495 22.73 -8.88 6.42
N ILE A 496 23.85 -9.03 7.13
CA ILE A 496 24.25 -8.11 8.20
C ILE A 496 24.52 -6.70 7.67
N ASP A 497 25.00 -6.54 6.45
CA ASP A 497 25.33 -5.22 5.89
C ASP A 497 24.05 -4.40 5.65
N PHE A 498 22.99 -5.03 5.16
CA PHE A 498 21.65 -4.43 5.13
C PHE A 498 21.20 -3.99 6.53
N LEU A 499 21.33 -4.86 7.53
CA LEU A 499 20.91 -4.55 8.90
C LEU A 499 21.69 -3.37 9.49
N LYS A 500 23.02 -3.32 9.30
CA LYS A 500 23.89 -2.20 9.69
C LYS A 500 23.49 -0.89 9.00
N ARG A 501 23.18 -0.93 7.70
CA ARG A 501 22.76 0.25 6.93
C ARG A 501 21.44 0.82 7.45
N MET A 502 20.44 -0.04 7.65
CA MET A 502 19.16 0.36 8.24
C MET A 502 19.35 0.89 9.65
N PHE A 503 20.08 0.17 10.50
CA PHE A 503 20.32 0.58 11.89
C PHE A 503 20.93 1.98 11.98
N ASN A 504 21.94 2.29 11.17
CA ASN A 504 22.59 3.61 11.22
C ASN A 504 21.61 4.76 10.87
N LYS A 505 20.74 4.54 9.90
CA LYS A 505 19.74 5.54 9.50
C LYS A 505 18.60 5.66 10.50
N LEU A 506 18.12 4.52 11.00
CA LEU A 506 17.09 4.46 12.01
C LEU A 506 17.57 5.01 13.37
N ALA A 507 18.87 4.94 13.69
CA ALA A 507 19.41 5.61 14.88
C ALA A 507 19.25 7.15 14.82
N LEU A 508 19.39 7.75 13.62
CA LEU A 508 19.12 9.18 13.41
C LEU A 508 17.63 9.48 13.58
N ASN A 509 16.78 8.66 12.96
CA ASN A 509 15.33 8.81 13.07
C ASN A 509 14.82 8.60 14.50
N PHE A 510 15.32 7.60 15.23
CA PHE A 510 15.03 7.39 16.65
C PHE A 510 15.41 8.62 17.48
N THR A 511 16.56 9.24 17.18
CA THR A 511 17.00 10.47 17.86
C THR A 511 16.10 11.66 17.50
N TRP A 512 15.59 11.74 16.27
CA TRP A 512 14.59 12.73 15.89
C TRP A 512 13.32 12.58 16.74
N TRP A 513 12.78 11.36 16.85
CA TRP A 513 11.60 11.04 17.68
C TRP A 513 11.79 11.50 19.13
N VAL A 514 12.89 11.09 19.78
CA VAL A 514 13.20 11.47 21.17
C VAL A 514 13.29 12.98 21.37
N ASN A 515 13.72 13.74 20.37
CA ASN A 515 13.88 15.19 20.51
C ASN A 515 12.64 16.01 20.11
N ARG A 516 11.72 15.43 19.33
CA ARG A 516 10.60 16.17 18.73
C ARG A 516 9.24 15.76 19.27
N GLU A 517 9.08 14.47 19.54
CA GLU A 517 7.80 13.89 19.96
C GLU A 517 7.78 13.56 21.46
N ASP A 518 8.82 13.89 22.23
CA ASP A 518 8.82 13.89 23.71
C ASP A 518 8.98 15.33 24.21
N SER A 519 7.92 16.13 24.06
CA SER A 519 7.95 17.58 24.29
C SER A 519 8.26 17.93 25.76
N LEU A 520 7.89 17.05 26.69
CA LEU A 520 8.08 17.21 28.14
C LEU A 520 9.38 16.57 28.66
N ASN A 521 10.18 15.90 27.81
CA ASN A 521 11.40 15.17 28.16
C ASN A 521 11.18 14.17 29.31
N ASN A 522 10.04 13.49 29.30
CA ASN A 522 9.63 12.54 30.33
C ASN A 522 9.54 11.10 29.80
N ASN A 523 9.91 10.85 28.53
CA ASN A 523 9.78 9.59 27.80
C ASN A 523 8.32 9.16 27.58
N VAL A 524 7.40 10.12 27.52
CA VAL A 524 6.02 9.96 27.06
C VAL A 524 5.91 10.67 25.72
N PHE A 525 5.47 9.95 24.69
CA PHE A 525 5.53 10.45 23.31
C PHE A 525 4.17 10.94 22.81
N GLU A 526 4.21 12.04 22.08
CA GLU A 526 3.08 12.81 21.53
C GLU A 526 3.31 12.93 20.02
N GLY A 527 2.61 12.14 19.20
CA GLY A 527 2.83 12.09 17.74
C GLY A 527 1.64 12.56 16.90
N GLY A 528 0.54 12.99 17.53
CA GLY A 528 -0.66 13.47 16.83
C GLY A 528 -1.31 12.37 15.99
N PHE A 529 -1.04 12.38 14.67
CA PHE A 529 -1.64 11.57 13.61
C PHE A 529 -1.36 10.06 13.75
N LEU A 530 -0.10 9.66 13.94
CA LEU A 530 0.36 8.27 14.17
C LEU A 530 -0.31 7.17 13.30
N GLY A 531 -0.82 7.50 12.12
CA GLY A 531 -1.48 6.58 11.18
C GLY A 531 -2.85 6.04 11.64
N LEU A 532 -3.44 6.59 12.71
CA LEU A 532 -4.72 6.15 13.28
C LEU A 532 -5.73 7.30 13.28
N ASP A 533 -6.10 7.75 12.08
CA ASP A 533 -6.78 9.03 11.80
C ASP A 533 -7.88 9.38 12.83
N ASN A 534 -8.98 8.63 12.86
CA ASN A 534 -10.15 8.96 13.67
C ASN A 534 -10.25 8.18 15.02
N ILE A 535 -9.17 7.58 15.52
CA ILE A 535 -9.21 6.70 16.72
C ILE A 535 -9.52 7.46 18.03
N GLY A 536 -9.35 8.79 18.04
CA GLY A 536 -9.61 9.65 19.20
C GLY A 536 -11.02 10.25 19.23
N VAL A 537 -11.42 10.78 20.40
CA VAL A 537 -12.67 11.55 20.59
C VAL A 537 -12.64 12.95 19.96
N PHE A 538 -11.46 13.44 19.60
CA PHE A 538 -11.21 14.69 18.89
C PHE A 538 -10.00 14.56 17.97
N ASP A 539 -9.84 15.51 17.07
CA ASP A 539 -8.71 15.59 16.16
C ASP A 539 -7.42 15.89 16.93
N ARG A 540 -6.51 14.91 16.97
CA ARG A 540 -5.20 14.96 17.63
C ARG A 540 -4.18 15.84 16.88
N SER A 541 -4.39 16.10 15.59
CA SER A 541 -3.48 16.84 14.71
C SER A 541 -3.81 18.33 14.61
N ASN A 542 -5.09 18.70 14.74
CA ASN A 542 -5.56 20.10 14.70
C ASN A 542 -5.70 20.75 16.08
N GLY A 543 -4.79 20.40 16.99
CA GLY A 543 -4.67 20.97 18.33
C GLY A 543 -5.53 20.28 19.38
N VAL A 544 -4.99 20.18 20.58
CA VAL A 544 -5.65 19.50 21.71
C VAL A 544 -6.66 20.45 22.37
N PRO A 545 -7.93 20.03 22.57
CA PRO A 545 -8.95 20.84 23.23
C PRO A 545 -8.51 21.43 24.56
N GLY A 546 -8.95 22.66 24.81
CA GLY A 546 -8.64 23.36 26.05
C GLY A 546 -7.21 23.87 26.18
N GLY A 547 -6.42 23.82 25.10
CA GLY A 547 -5.01 24.25 25.10
C GLY A 547 -4.11 23.34 25.93
N GLY A 548 -4.57 22.11 26.19
CA GLY A 548 -3.83 21.11 26.92
C GLY A 548 -2.80 20.37 26.07
N VAL A 549 -2.20 19.35 26.67
CA VAL A 549 -1.29 18.39 26.04
C VAL A 549 -1.91 17.01 26.16
N LEU A 550 -1.86 16.21 25.10
CA LEU A 550 -2.38 14.85 25.10
C LEU A 550 -1.21 13.87 25.19
N GLU A 551 -1.04 13.24 26.36
CA GLU A 551 -0.13 12.10 26.52
C GLU A 551 -0.77 10.87 25.84
N GLN A 552 -0.15 10.41 24.75
CA GLN A 552 -0.68 9.35 23.88
C GLN A 552 -0.06 7.98 24.21
N VAL A 553 -0.90 6.99 24.49
CA VAL A 553 -0.43 5.62 24.81
C VAL A 553 0.17 4.94 23.59
N ASP A 554 -0.43 5.14 22.42
CA ASP A 554 0.05 4.56 21.17
C ASP A 554 1.41 5.13 20.77
N GLY A 555 1.62 6.44 20.85
CA GLY A 555 2.92 7.08 20.59
C GLY A 555 4.03 6.49 21.47
N THR A 556 3.74 6.33 22.76
CA THR A 556 4.68 5.73 23.71
C THR A 556 4.93 4.24 23.42
N SER A 557 3.88 3.51 23.05
CA SER A 557 3.96 2.08 22.72
C SER A 557 4.74 1.83 21.43
N TRP A 558 4.53 2.66 20.40
CA TRP A 558 5.31 2.64 19.16
C TRP A 558 6.79 2.88 19.42
N MET A 559 7.13 3.85 20.27
CA MET A 559 8.51 4.13 20.62
C MET A 559 9.15 3.04 21.47
N ALA A 560 8.40 2.38 22.36
CA ALA A 560 8.86 1.19 23.07
C ALA A 560 9.17 0.05 22.09
N LEU A 561 8.25 -0.24 21.17
CA LEU A 561 8.44 -1.26 20.13
C LEU A 561 9.63 -0.91 19.23
N TYR A 562 9.75 0.33 18.76
CA TYR A 562 10.90 0.78 17.97
C TYR A 562 12.22 0.62 18.75
N CYS A 563 12.22 0.93 20.04
CA CYS A 563 13.38 0.75 20.91
C CYS A 563 13.81 -0.71 20.98
N LEU A 564 12.86 -1.63 21.18
CA LEU A 564 13.12 -3.08 21.21
C LEU A 564 13.58 -3.62 19.86
N ASN A 565 12.98 -3.17 18.75
CA ASN A 565 13.44 -3.56 17.42
C ASN A 565 14.88 -3.08 17.17
N MET A 566 15.22 -1.85 17.57
CA MET A 566 16.60 -1.36 17.48
C MET A 566 17.57 -2.14 18.38
N LEU A 567 17.11 -2.61 19.55
CA LEU A 567 17.86 -3.50 20.42
C LEU A 567 18.09 -4.87 19.75
N GLU A 568 17.07 -5.48 19.16
CA GLU A 568 17.18 -6.75 18.44
C GLU A 568 18.17 -6.63 17.27
N MET A 569 18.05 -5.58 16.46
CA MET A 569 19.02 -5.29 15.39
C MET A 569 20.44 -5.15 15.94
N ALA A 570 20.62 -4.41 17.04
CA ALA A 570 21.94 -4.25 17.67
C ALA A 570 22.51 -5.57 18.17
N ILE A 571 21.68 -6.45 18.76
CA ILE A 571 22.09 -7.78 19.23
C ILE A 571 22.56 -8.65 18.04
N GLU A 572 21.80 -8.69 16.94
CA GLU A 572 22.19 -9.47 15.76
C GLU A 572 23.48 -8.94 15.11
N ILE A 573 23.66 -7.61 15.07
CA ILE A 573 24.91 -7.01 14.58
C ILE A 573 26.07 -7.30 15.55
N ALA A 574 25.85 -7.20 16.86
CA ALA A 574 26.88 -7.36 17.88
C ALA A 574 27.47 -8.78 17.92
N LYS A 575 26.72 -9.80 17.48
CA LYS A 575 27.22 -11.17 17.33
C LYS A 575 28.37 -11.30 16.33
N VAL A 576 28.51 -10.36 15.40
CA VAL A 576 29.60 -10.34 14.41
C VAL A 576 30.47 -9.08 14.49
N ASP A 577 30.01 -8.03 15.17
CA ASP A 577 30.71 -6.77 15.37
C ASP A 577 30.47 -6.23 16.79
N HIS A 578 31.33 -6.62 17.72
CA HIS A 578 31.21 -6.31 19.15
C HIS A 578 31.14 -4.81 19.49
N SER A 579 31.49 -3.91 18.56
CA SER A 579 31.32 -2.46 18.77
C SER A 579 29.84 -2.07 18.97
N PHE A 580 28.90 -2.89 18.51
CA PHE A 580 27.47 -2.67 18.68
C PHE A 580 26.94 -3.07 20.07
N GLU A 581 27.71 -3.73 20.94
CA GLU A 581 27.29 -4.00 22.32
C GLU A 581 26.97 -2.72 23.10
N ASP A 582 27.66 -1.61 22.79
CA ASP A 582 27.35 -0.29 23.34
C ASP A 582 25.94 0.19 22.96
N MET A 583 25.52 -0.11 21.75
CA MET A 583 24.17 0.20 21.29
C MET A 583 23.11 -0.70 21.93
N CYS A 584 23.43 -1.97 22.18
CA CYS A 584 22.54 -2.85 22.97
C CYS A 584 22.25 -2.22 24.35
N ILE A 585 23.29 -1.75 25.03
CA ILE A 585 23.14 -1.08 26.34
C ILE A 585 22.30 0.19 26.22
N LYS A 586 22.52 1.02 25.17
CA LYS A 586 21.75 2.24 24.93
C LYS A 586 20.26 1.94 24.79
N TYR A 587 19.88 1.01 23.91
CA TYR A 587 18.46 0.75 23.64
C TYR A 587 17.79 0.02 24.81
N PHE A 588 18.48 -0.92 25.46
CA PHE A 588 17.99 -1.53 26.70
C PHE A 588 17.71 -0.50 27.80
N GLY A 589 18.66 0.41 28.06
CA GLY A 589 18.50 1.45 29.07
C GLY A 589 17.36 2.41 28.73
N HIS A 590 17.22 2.79 27.46
CA HIS A 590 16.16 3.67 26.99
C HIS A 590 14.78 3.00 27.09
N PHE A 591 14.66 1.73 26.71
CA PHE A 591 13.44 0.95 26.90
C PHE A 591 13.01 0.93 28.38
N CYS A 592 13.95 0.72 29.30
CA CYS A 592 13.65 0.76 30.73
C CYS A 592 13.09 2.11 31.22
N PHE A 593 13.47 3.23 30.60
CA PHE A 593 12.91 4.54 30.92
C PHE A 593 11.48 4.69 30.40
N ILE A 594 11.22 4.26 29.15
CA ILE A 594 9.88 4.26 28.56
C ILE A 594 8.92 3.38 29.38
N THR A 595 9.34 2.15 29.72
CA THR A 595 8.51 1.23 30.50
C THR A 595 8.21 1.75 31.90
N GLU A 596 9.17 2.39 32.57
CA GLU A 596 8.92 3.06 33.85
C GLU A 596 7.92 4.22 33.68
N ALA A 597 8.09 5.07 32.66
CA ALA A 597 7.23 6.23 32.44
C ALA A 597 5.76 5.83 32.24
N LEU A 598 5.49 4.81 31.41
CA LEU A 598 4.12 4.36 31.13
C LEU A 598 3.46 3.69 32.35
N ASN A 599 4.22 2.90 33.12
CA ASN A 599 3.63 2.04 34.16
C ASN A 599 3.64 2.63 35.58
N LYS A 600 4.43 3.68 35.86
CA LYS A 600 4.59 4.21 37.21
C LYS A 600 3.42 5.08 37.64
N ILE A 601 2.74 4.64 38.69
CA ILE A 601 1.80 5.44 39.49
C ILE A 601 2.64 6.12 40.57
N SER A 602 2.82 7.44 40.51
CA SER A 602 3.45 8.22 41.59
C SER A 602 2.42 9.14 42.25
N GLU A 603 2.65 9.56 43.49
CA GLU A 603 1.77 10.54 44.15
C GLU A 603 1.68 11.82 43.29
N GLY A 604 0.51 12.06 42.69
CA GLY A 604 0.26 13.17 41.77
C GLY A 604 0.36 12.84 40.27
N SER A 605 0.72 11.60 39.88
CA SER A 605 0.63 11.10 38.50
C SER A 605 -0.33 9.91 38.42
N ALA A 606 -1.50 10.10 37.80
CA ALA A 606 -2.23 8.97 37.24
C ALA A 606 -1.40 8.50 36.03
N GLY A 607 -0.82 7.29 36.10
CA GLY A 607 -0.21 6.67 34.92
C GLY A 607 -1.27 6.34 33.87
N SER A 608 -0.87 5.91 32.68
CA SER A 608 -1.82 5.59 31.60
C SER A 608 -2.67 4.35 31.88
N TRP A 609 -2.29 3.51 32.85
CA TRP A 609 -3.04 2.32 33.25
C TRP A 609 -4.13 2.67 34.27
N ASP A 610 -5.37 2.30 33.98
CA ASP A 610 -6.49 2.36 34.91
C ASP A 610 -6.69 1.00 35.60
N GLU A 611 -6.45 0.95 36.91
CA GLU A 611 -6.55 -0.28 37.71
C GLU A 611 -7.99 -0.79 37.87
N GLN A 612 -9.00 0.08 37.71
CA GLN A 612 -10.40 -0.32 37.80
C GLN A 612 -10.87 -0.98 36.50
N ASP A 613 -10.52 -0.37 35.37
CA ASP A 613 -10.94 -0.84 34.06
C ASP A 613 -10.00 -1.90 33.48
N GLY A 614 -8.79 -2.04 34.03
CA GLY A 614 -7.79 -3.00 33.55
C GLY A 614 -7.27 -2.68 32.16
N PHE A 615 -7.07 -1.39 31.84
CA PHE A 615 -6.78 -0.94 30.48
C PHE A 615 -5.87 0.30 30.44
N PHE A 616 -5.20 0.52 29.31
CA PHE A 616 -4.38 1.71 29.07
C PHE A 616 -5.14 2.80 28.28
N TYR A 617 -5.09 4.04 28.77
CA TYR A 617 -5.80 5.19 28.20
C TYR A 617 -4.88 6.40 27.98
N ASP A 618 -5.19 7.17 26.93
CA ASP A 618 -4.61 8.50 26.73
C ASP A 618 -4.99 9.42 27.90
N THR A 619 -4.12 10.39 28.20
CA THR A 619 -4.35 11.37 29.27
C THR A 619 -4.24 12.79 28.74
N LEU A 620 -5.33 13.56 28.87
CA LEU A 620 -5.33 14.99 28.59
C LEU A 620 -4.85 15.76 29.82
N ILE A 621 -3.81 16.57 29.66
CA ILE A 621 -3.29 17.48 30.67
C ILE A 621 -3.69 18.91 30.30
N LEU A 622 -4.57 19.51 31.09
CA LEU A 622 -5.01 20.89 30.89
C LEU A 622 -3.98 21.91 31.44
N PRO A 623 -4.02 23.19 31.00
CA PRO A 623 -3.10 24.23 31.49
C PRO A 623 -3.17 24.48 33.00
N ASN A 624 -4.28 24.14 33.65
CA ASN A 624 -4.47 24.17 35.10
C ASN A 624 -3.86 22.94 35.81
N THR A 625 -3.11 22.09 35.10
CA THR A 625 -2.52 20.81 35.53
C THR A 625 -3.51 19.69 35.85
N GLU A 626 -4.80 19.90 35.57
CA GLU A 626 -5.81 18.86 35.67
C GLU A 626 -5.55 17.77 34.64
N ARG A 627 -5.64 16.51 35.07
CA ARG A 627 -5.43 15.31 34.26
C ARG A 627 -6.78 14.64 34.03
N ILE A 628 -7.16 14.46 32.78
CA ILE A 628 -8.42 13.83 32.38
C ILE A 628 -8.09 12.57 31.56
N PRO A 629 -8.33 11.36 32.09
CA PRO A 629 -8.17 10.14 31.31
C PRO A 629 -9.25 10.07 30.22
N ILE A 630 -8.84 9.76 29.00
CA ILE A 630 -9.73 9.54 27.86
C ILE A 630 -10.03 8.05 27.79
N LYS A 631 -11.10 7.62 28.50
CA LYS A 631 -11.45 6.20 28.71
C LYS A 631 -12.03 5.50 27.48
N VAL A 632 -11.27 5.51 26.39
CA VAL A 632 -11.60 4.86 25.12
C VAL A 632 -10.80 3.57 25.02
N ARG A 633 -11.48 2.44 25.17
CA ARG A 633 -10.90 1.11 24.90
C ARG A 633 -10.70 0.89 23.41
N SER A 634 -9.53 1.25 22.91
CA SER A 634 -9.14 1.17 21.50
C SER A 634 -7.85 0.39 21.27
N ILE A 635 -7.55 0.15 20.01
CA ILE A 635 -6.29 -0.47 19.58
C ILE A 635 -5.06 0.36 19.97
N SER A 636 -5.20 1.68 20.19
CA SER A 636 -4.12 2.51 20.73
C SER A 636 -3.67 2.03 22.12
N GLY A 637 -4.61 1.64 22.97
CA GLY A 637 -4.31 1.05 24.28
C GLY A 637 -3.73 -0.36 24.16
N LEU A 638 -4.28 -1.19 23.25
CA LEU A 638 -3.80 -2.54 23.00
C LEU A 638 -2.39 -2.59 22.40
N LEU A 639 -1.98 -1.56 21.67
CA LEU A 639 -0.65 -1.47 21.07
C LEU A 639 0.47 -1.56 22.13
N SER A 640 0.19 -1.24 23.39
CA SER A 640 1.11 -1.47 24.51
C SER A 640 1.62 -2.92 24.58
N LEU A 641 0.78 -3.90 24.21
CA LEU A 641 1.15 -5.32 24.15
C LEU A 641 2.24 -5.59 23.11
N ALA A 642 2.30 -4.81 22.02
CA ALA A 642 3.15 -5.11 20.89
C ALA A 642 4.65 -4.95 21.20
N ALA A 643 5.00 -4.14 22.19
CA ALA A 643 6.38 -3.90 22.62
C ALA A 643 6.87 -5.04 23.54
N VAL A 644 7.30 -6.14 22.90
CA VAL A 644 7.87 -7.32 23.56
C VAL A 644 9.10 -7.84 22.80
N LEU A 645 10.11 -8.30 23.53
CA LEU A 645 11.31 -8.95 22.98
C LEU A 645 11.81 -10.04 23.94
N ASN A 646 11.90 -11.27 23.47
CA ASN A 646 12.53 -12.39 24.16
C ASN A 646 14.00 -12.51 23.76
N ILE A 647 14.90 -12.05 24.63
CA ILE A 647 16.33 -12.16 24.41
C ILE A 647 16.80 -13.55 24.81
N ARG A 648 17.11 -14.37 23.79
CA ARG A 648 17.61 -15.73 24.00
C ARG A 648 18.91 -15.77 24.80
N LYS A 649 19.00 -16.74 25.70
CA LYS A 649 20.19 -17.03 26.51
C LYS A 649 21.45 -17.18 25.65
N GLU A 650 21.36 -17.85 24.49
CA GLU A 650 22.51 -18.02 23.60
C GLU A 650 23.02 -16.70 23.03
N SER A 651 22.14 -15.71 22.84
CA SER A 651 22.53 -14.37 22.40
C SER A 651 23.25 -13.62 23.52
N LEU A 652 22.75 -13.73 24.76
CA LEU A 652 23.39 -13.10 25.93
C LEU A 652 24.76 -13.69 26.23
N ASP A 653 24.94 -15.00 26.06
CA ASP A 653 26.23 -15.66 26.28
C ASP A 653 27.31 -15.23 25.28
N GLN A 654 26.90 -14.83 24.07
CA GLN A 654 27.79 -14.27 23.04
C GLN A 654 28.14 -12.79 23.29
N LEU A 655 27.37 -12.09 24.14
CA LEU A 655 27.50 -10.66 24.42
C LEU A 655 27.74 -10.40 25.92
N PRO A 656 28.91 -10.80 26.47
CA PRO A 656 29.14 -10.81 27.92
C PRO A 656 29.13 -9.41 28.55
N ARG A 657 29.52 -8.36 27.80
CA ARG A 657 29.47 -6.98 28.30
C ARG A 657 28.03 -6.49 28.38
N PHE A 658 27.21 -6.77 27.38
CA PHE A 658 25.77 -6.50 27.45
C PHE A 658 25.10 -7.28 28.59
N LYS A 659 25.32 -8.60 28.69
CA LYS A 659 24.77 -9.47 29.76
C LYS A 659 25.10 -8.94 31.15
N SER A 660 26.37 -8.60 31.40
CA SER A 660 26.80 -8.06 32.70
C SER A 660 26.22 -6.66 32.98
N SER A 661 26.12 -5.80 31.97
CA SER A 661 25.52 -4.46 32.10
C SER A 661 24.04 -4.53 32.43
N MET A 662 23.29 -5.44 31.77
CA MET A 662 21.88 -5.69 32.05
C MET A 662 21.68 -6.21 33.49
N ALA A 663 22.48 -7.19 33.92
CA ALA A 663 22.42 -7.71 35.29
C ALA A 663 22.74 -6.63 36.34
N TRP A 664 23.76 -5.80 36.08
CA TRP A 664 24.10 -4.67 36.94
C TRP A 664 22.97 -3.64 37.00
N TYR A 665 22.41 -3.26 35.86
CA TYR A 665 21.36 -2.25 35.78
C TYR A 665 20.09 -2.71 36.50
N ARG A 666 19.70 -3.98 36.33
CA ARG A 666 18.59 -4.60 37.09
C ARG A 666 18.85 -4.52 38.59
N LYS A 667 20.03 -4.96 39.05
CA LYS A 667 20.41 -4.91 40.47
C LYS A 667 20.38 -3.48 41.02
N TYR A 668 20.97 -2.52 40.30
CA TYR A 668 20.98 -1.12 40.67
C TYR A 668 19.56 -0.57 40.84
N ARG A 669 18.64 -0.88 39.91
CA ARG A 669 17.24 -0.44 40.01
C ARG A 669 16.54 -1.03 41.24
N MET A 670 16.73 -2.32 41.52
CA MET A 670 16.20 -2.97 42.73
C MET A 670 16.73 -2.33 44.02
N GLU A 671 18.05 -2.13 44.12
CA GLU A 671 18.70 -1.55 45.30
C GLU A 671 18.29 -0.08 45.55
N ASN A 672 17.79 0.61 44.53
CA ASN A 672 17.36 2.00 44.59
C ASN A 672 15.82 2.16 44.52
N ASN A 673 15.04 1.09 44.73
CA ASN A 673 13.56 1.11 44.69
C ASN A 673 12.99 1.74 43.40
N LYS A 674 13.65 1.54 42.26
CA LYS A 674 13.15 1.99 40.96
C LYS A 674 12.22 0.93 40.36
N TYR A 675 11.38 1.35 39.40
CA TYR A 675 10.46 0.45 38.70
C TYR A 675 11.21 -0.76 38.08
N GLN A 676 10.68 -1.96 38.28
CA GLN A 676 11.28 -3.21 37.83
C GLN A 676 10.76 -3.55 36.42
N VAL A 677 11.64 -3.47 35.43
CA VAL A 677 11.31 -3.75 34.02
C VAL A 677 11.54 -5.22 33.66
N ILE A 678 12.53 -5.86 34.28
CA ILE A 678 12.79 -7.30 34.14
C ILE A 678 12.19 -7.99 35.37
N GLU A 679 10.96 -8.48 35.23
CA GLU A 679 10.20 -9.17 36.28
C GLU A 679 10.88 -10.51 36.65
N GLU A 680 11.10 -11.36 35.65
CA GLU A 680 11.72 -12.68 35.79
C GLU A 680 13.15 -12.64 35.23
N TYR A 681 14.15 -12.99 36.06
CA TYR A 681 15.55 -13.07 35.63
C TYR A 681 16.27 -14.24 36.29
N GLU A 682 16.73 -15.16 35.45
CA GLU A 682 17.68 -16.20 35.83
C GLU A 682 18.90 -16.12 34.91
N PRO A 683 20.14 -16.15 35.43
CA PRO A 683 21.35 -15.95 34.62
C PRO A 683 21.53 -16.91 33.42
N ASP A 684 20.89 -18.07 33.49
CA ASP A 684 20.99 -19.18 32.52
C ASP A 684 19.67 -19.42 31.75
N LYS A 685 18.77 -18.44 31.73
CA LYS A 685 17.53 -18.46 30.95
C LYS A 685 17.41 -17.26 30.01
N ASP A 686 16.44 -17.33 29.12
CA ASP A 686 16.01 -16.22 28.29
C ASP A 686 15.48 -15.05 29.15
N VAL A 687 15.58 -13.84 28.61
CA VAL A 687 15.11 -12.62 29.29
C VAL A 687 14.01 -11.98 28.47
N LEU A 688 12.82 -11.87 29.06
CA LEU A 688 11.71 -11.12 28.48
C LEU A 688 11.84 -9.63 28.82
N LEU A 689 11.80 -8.80 27.79
CA LEU A 689 11.54 -7.38 27.91
C LEU A 689 10.12 -7.13 27.39
N SER A 690 9.25 -6.62 28.24
CA SER A 690 7.89 -6.28 27.86
C SER A 690 7.49 -4.93 28.43
N LEU A 691 6.75 -4.14 27.64
CA LEU A 691 6.18 -2.89 28.09
C LEU A 691 5.04 -3.11 29.10
N VAL A 692 4.31 -4.22 28.96
CA VAL A 692 3.19 -4.59 29.82
C VAL A 692 3.64 -5.66 30.81
N PRO A 693 3.61 -5.38 32.13
CA PRO A 693 3.89 -6.37 33.18
C PRO A 693 2.97 -7.58 33.09
N ARG A 694 3.43 -8.74 33.54
CA ARG A 694 2.69 -10.01 33.47
C ARG A 694 1.29 -9.93 34.10
N GLU A 695 1.15 -9.25 35.23
CA GLU A 695 -0.15 -9.09 35.90
C GLU A 695 -1.14 -8.29 35.03
N ARG A 696 -0.68 -7.21 34.39
CA ARG A 696 -1.50 -6.39 33.49
C ARG A 696 -1.78 -7.09 32.16
N LEU A 697 -0.83 -7.87 31.65
CA LEU A 697 -1.02 -8.73 30.48
C LEU A 697 -2.20 -9.69 30.71
N ASN A 698 -2.25 -10.33 31.87
CA ASN A 698 -3.33 -11.26 32.19
C ASN A 698 -4.71 -10.59 32.10
N VAL A 699 -4.83 -9.38 32.64
CA VAL A 699 -6.08 -8.60 32.62
C VAL A 699 -6.41 -8.10 31.21
N LEU A 700 -5.44 -7.56 30.46
CA LEU A 700 -5.66 -7.09 29.10
C LEU A 700 -6.15 -8.19 28.17
N MET A 701 -5.59 -9.40 28.28
CA MET A 701 -5.96 -10.54 27.45
C MET A 701 -7.43 -10.94 27.63
N GLU A 702 -8.05 -10.68 28.80
CA GLU A 702 -9.48 -10.90 28.98
C GLU A 702 -10.28 -10.03 28.01
N SER A 703 -9.95 -8.74 27.86
CA SER A 703 -10.63 -7.84 26.91
C SER A 703 -10.30 -8.15 25.44
N VAL A 704 -9.04 -8.49 25.13
CA VAL A 704 -8.59 -8.77 23.75
C VAL A 704 -9.30 -9.99 23.17
N LEU A 705 -9.52 -11.02 23.99
CA LEU A 705 -10.12 -12.29 23.58
C LEU A 705 -11.63 -12.37 23.85
N ASP A 706 -12.25 -11.28 24.32
CA ASP A 706 -13.69 -11.21 24.54
C ASP A 706 -14.42 -10.82 23.25
N GLU A 707 -15.38 -11.66 22.84
CA GLU A 707 -16.17 -11.44 21.62
C GLU A 707 -17.15 -10.27 21.72
N SER A 708 -17.53 -9.89 22.94
CA SER A 708 -18.31 -8.69 23.26
C SER A 708 -17.47 -7.41 23.31
N GLU A 709 -16.14 -7.51 23.19
CA GLU A 709 -15.21 -6.40 23.10
C GLU A 709 -14.45 -6.41 21.77
N PHE A 710 -13.19 -6.88 21.78
CA PHE A 710 -12.27 -6.75 20.66
C PHE A 710 -12.26 -7.95 19.72
N LEU A 711 -12.53 -9.18 20.19
CA LEU A 711 -12.42 -10.37 19.37
C LEU A 711 -13.62 -10.48 18.41
N GLY A 712 -13.41 -10.15 17.14
CA GLY A 712 -14.37 -10.37 16.07
C GLY A 712 -14.30 -11.78 15.49
N GLU A 713 -15.35 -12.16 14.76
CA GLU A 713 -15.37 -13.42 13.98
C GLU A 713 -14.19 -13.49 12.99
N PHE A 714 -13.73 -12.34 12.50
CA PHE A 714 -12.72 -12.23 11.45
C PHE A 714 -11.39 -11.61 11.91
N GLY A 715 -11.21 -11.30 13.19
CA GLY A 715 -9.98 -10.69 13.73
C GLY A 715 -10.23 -9.75 14.90
N ILE A 716 -9.18 -9.10 15.39
CA ILE A 716 -9.24 -8.10 16.47
C ILE A 716 -9.72 -6.76 15.89
N ARG A 717 -10.78 -6.20 16.49
CA ARG A 717 -11.36 -4.90 16.16
C ARG A 717 -10.47 -3.74 16.59
N SER A 718 -10.53 -2.63 15.88
CA SER A 718 -9.79 -1.40 16.22
C SER A 718 -10.37 -0.64 17.42
N LEU A 719 -11.65 -0.84 17.74
CA LEU A 719 -12.33 -0.29 18.91
C LEU A 719 -13.18 -1.37 19.58
N SER A 720 -13.20 -1.39 20.91
CA SER A 720 -14.04 -2.34 21.66
C SER A 720 -15.52 -2.11 21.36
N LYS A 721 -16.26 -3.20 21.16
CA LYS A 721 -17.70 -3.16 20.93
C LYS A 721 -18.50 -2.66 22.14
N LEU A 722 -17.89 -2.53 23.32
CA LEU A 722 -18.49 -1.82 24.46
C LEU A 722 -18.88 -0.36 24.11
N HIS A 723 -18.19 0.26 23.14
CA HIS A 723 -18.51 1.61 22.67
C HIS A 723 -19.71 1.66 21.73
N GLU A 724 -20.47 0.56 21.54
CA GLU A 724 -21.86 0.65 21.07
C GLU A 724 -22.68 1.55 22.00
N GLU A 725 -22.35 1.56 23.30
CA GLU A 725 -22.72 2.62 24.23
C GLU A 725 -21.65 3.74 24.15
N PRO A 726 -21.96 4.93 23.59
CA PRO A 726 -20.94 5.92 23.30
C PRO A 726 -20.21 6.44 24.55
N TYR A 727 -18.88 6.50 24.48
CA TYR A 727 -18.08 7.20 25.48
C TYR A 727 -18.20 8.72 25.28
N ASN A 728 -18.41 9.46 26.37
CA ASN A 728 -18.58 10.91 26.36
C ASN A 728 -17.64 11.57 27.37
N VAL A 729 -17.04 12.70 27.00
CA VAL A 729 -16.19 13.52 27.88
C VAL A 729 -16.48 15.00 27.68
N ASN A 730 -16.59 15.76 28.78
CA ASN A 730 -16.70 17.21 28.74
C ASN A 730 -15.33 17.84 28.98
N ILE A 731 -14.86 18.64 28.03
CA ILE A 731 -13.60 19.36 28.12
C ILE A 731 -13.91 20.85 27.91
N ASN A 732 -13.70 21.66 28.96
CA ASN A 732 -13.97 23.11 28.94
C ASN A 732 -15.37 23.49 28.41
N GLY A 733 -16.40 22.71 28.77
CA GLY A 733 -17.78 22.98 28.38
C GLY A 733 -18.19 22.45 27.00
N ALA A 734 -17.26 21.91 26.21
CA ALA A 734 -17.57 21.17 24.98
C ALA A 734 -17.69 19.67 25.27
N ASN A 735 -18.69 19.01 24.68
CA ASN A 735 -18.86 17.57 24.77
C ASN A 735 -18.20 16.90 23.55
N TYR A 736 -17.37 15.90 23.82
CA TYR A 736 -16.75 15.05 22.81
C TYR A 736 -17.23 13.61 23.02
N SER A 737 -17.42 12.87 21.93
CA SER A 737 -17.93 11.50 21.98
C SER A 737 -17.29 10.60 20.94
N ILE A 738 -17.25 9.31 21.23
CA ILE A 738 -16.86 8.25 20.30
C ILE A 738 -17.79 7.05 20.46
N ASN A 739 -18.09 6.41 19.33
CA ASN A 739 -18.97 5.25 19.21
C ASN A 739 -18.28 4.15 18.40
N TYR A 740 -18.70 2.91 18.63
CA TYR A 740 -18.34 1.77 17.79
C TYR A 740 -19.00 1.89 16.41
N GLU A 741 -18.18 1.83 15.38
CA GLU A 741 -18.55 1.88 13.97
C GLU A 741 -17.86 0.72 13.27
N CYS A 742 -18.62 -0.34 12.96
CA CYS A 742 -17.99 -1.57 12.49
C CYS A 742 -17.39 -1.46 11.09
N ALA A 743 -17.82 -0.49 10.26
CA ALA A 743 -17.41 -0.35 8.87
C ALA A 743 -17.02 1.09 8.51
N GLU A 744 -17.73 1.78 7.62
CA GLU A 744 -17.42 3.16 7.22
C GLU A 744 -17.62 4.16 8.39
N SER A 745 -16.84 5.24 8.42
CA SER A 745 -16.97 6.29 9.45
C SER A 745 -18.24 7.10 9.24
N THR A 746 -19.01 7.37 10.30
CA THR A 746 -20.18 8.27 10.20
C THR A 746 -19.84 9.74 10.43
N THR A 747 -18.56 10.06 10.61
CA THR A 747 -18.06 11.41 10.94
C THR A 747 -17.02 11.91 9.95
N ASP A 748 -16.93 13.22 9.78
CA ASP A 748 -15.93 13.89 8.92
C ASP A 748 -14.57 14.10 9.61
N LEU A 749 -14.35 13.53 10.79
CA LEU A 749 -13.07 13.64 11.50
C LEU A 749 -11.97 13.05 10.60
N PHE A 750 -10.98 13.88 10.25
CA PHE A 750 -9.85 13.58 9.37
C PHE A 750 -10.16 13.36 7.87
N GLY A 751 -11.37 13.67 7.42
CA GLY A 751 -11.65 13.97 6.01
C GLY A 751 -11.43 12.86 4.98
N GLY A 752 -11.37 11.58 5.37
CA GLY A 752 -11.04 10.47 4.44
C GLY A 752 -11.90 9.20 4.58
N ASN A 753 -11.53 8.19 3.77
CA ASN A 753 -12.13 6.84 3.68
C ASN A 753 -11.87 5.94 4.89
N SER A 754 -10.82 6.22 5.67
CA SER A 754 -10.35 5.38 6.77
C SER A 754 -11.28 5.41 7.99
N ASN A 755 -11.47 4.24 8.62
CA ASN A 755 -12.13 4.17 9.92
C ASN A 755 -11.43 3.22 10.91
N TRP A 756 -11.00 3.77 12.05
CA TRP A 756 -10.36 3.05 13.14
C TRP A 756 -11.30 2.84 14.35
N ARG A 757 -12.60 3.12 14.21
CA ARG A 757 -13.57 3.06 15.32
C ARG A 757 -14.31 1.73 15.44
N GLY A 758 -13.69 0.62 15.03
CA GLY A 758 -14.34 -0.68 15.08
C GLY A 758 -13.93 -1.69 14.01
N PRO A 759 -13.52 -1.29 12.79
CA PRO A 759 -13.12 -2.25 11.77
C PRO A 759 -11.87 -3.05 12.13
N ILE A 760 -11.65 -4.15 11.41
CA ILE A 760 -10.49 -5.02 11.51
C ILE A 760 -9.43 -4.55 10.50
N TRP A 761 -8.23 -4.27 10.99
CA TRP A 761 -7.08 -3.86 10.17
C TRP A 761 -6.02 -4.96 10.17
N MET A 762 -5.65 -5.43 8.97
CA MET A 762 -4.63 -6.46 8.78
C MET A 762 -3.28 -6.13 9.44
N PRO A 763 -2.68 -4.94 9.29
CA PRO A 763 -1.33 -4.66 9.82
C PRO A 763 -1.26 -4.79 11.34
N MET A 764 -2.28 -4.29 12.05
CA MET A 764 -2.31 -4.33 13.52
C MET A 764 -2.55 -5.75 14.04
N ASN A 765 -3.45 -6.50 13.41
CA ASN A 765 -3.65 -7.90 13.73
C ASN A 765 -2.37 -8.73 13.51
N TYR A 766 -1.65 -8.48 12.42
CA TYR A 766 -0.38 -9.15 12.12
C TYR A 766 0.70 -8.85 13.17
N LEU A 767 0.76 -7.60 13.66
CA LEU A 767 1.64 -7.25 14.78
C LEU A 767 1.25 -8.01 16.06
N PHE A 768 -0.03 -8.06 16.43
CA PHE A 768 -0.46 -8.80 17.63
C PHE A 768 -0.21 -10.31 17.53
N ILE A 769 -0.41 -10.91 16.36
CA ILE A 769 -0.06 -12.32 16.11
C ILE A 769 1.44 -12.55 16.34
N SER A 770 2.29 -11.64 15.83
CA SER A 770 3.74 -11.69 16.06
C SER A 770 4.09 -11.53 17.55
N THR A 771 3.41 -10.64 18.24
CA THR A 771 3.56 -10.39 19.69
C THR A 771 3.19 -11.61 20.53
N PHE A 772 2.07 -12.27 20.27
CA PHE A 772 1.67 -13.47 21.02
C PHE A 772 2.67 -14.60 20.88
N LYS A 773 3.27 -14.75 19.69
CA LYS A 773 4.36 -15.71 19.48
C LYS A 773 5.61 -15.35 20.25
N GLU A 774 5.94 -14.07 20.34
CA GLU A 774 7.11 -13.61 21.09
C GLU A 774 6.95 -13.86 22.59
N TYR A 775 5.75 -13.66 23.14
CA TYR A 775 5.44 -14.09 24.50
C TYR A 775 5.48 -15.63 24.66
N HIS A 776 4.97 -16.39 23.68
CA HIS A 776 5.06 -17.86 23.71
C HIS A 776 6.52 -18.34 23.71
N ASN A 777 7.43 -17.69 22.97
CA ASN A 777 8.85 -18.02 22.97
C ASN A 777 9.50 -17.93 24.37
N HIS A 778 8.91 -17.17 25.30
CA HIS A 778 9.38 -17.05 26.68
C HIS A 778 8.62 -17.94 27.67
N PHE A 779 7.30 -17.97 27.59
CA PHE A 779 6.45 -18.68 28.54
C PHE A 779 6.16 -20.14 28.15
N ASP A 780 6.51 -20.54 26.93
CA ASP A 780 6.16 -21.82 26.31
C ASP A 780 4.64 -22.10 26.47
N ASP A 781 4.28 -23.35 26.75
CA ASP A 781 2.90 -23.80 26.93
C ASP A 781 2.31 -23.48 28.32
N ASN A 782 3.04 -22.74 29.16
CA ASN A 782 2.66 -22.51 30.55
C ASN A 782 1.68 -21.32 30.72
N LEU A 783 1.75 -20.33 29.84
CA LEU A 783 0.85 -19.18 29.87
C LEU A 783 -0.34 -19.45 28.95
N LYS A 784 -1.53 -19.58 29.54
CA LYS A 784 -2.77 -19.92 28.83
C LYS A 784 -3.90 -18.98 29.18
N PHE A 785 -4.77 -18.73 28.20
CA PHE A 785 -5.96 -17.90 28.34
C PHE A 785 -7.19 -18.65 27.84
N ALA A 786 -8.35 -18.35 28.42
CA ALA A 786 -9.62 -18.81 27.87
C ALA A 786 -9.81 -18.21 26.47
N TYR A 787 -10.21 -19.03 25.49
CA TYR A 787 -10.41 -18.62 24.11
C TYR A 787 -11.73 -19.17 23.53
N PRO A 788 -12.74 -18.30 23.29
CA PRO A 788 -12.77 -16.88 23.66
C PRO A 788 -12.80 -16.68 25.19
N SER A 789 -12.61 -15.46 25.66
CA SER A 789 -12.72 -15.11 27.09
C SER A 789 -14.03 -15.61 27.68
N GLY A 790 -13.97 -16.15 28.91
CA GLY A 790 -15.13 -16.74 29.58
C GLY A 790 -15.49 -18.16 29.15
N SER A 791 -14.78 -18.77 28.19
CA SER A 791 -14.94 -20.18 27.83
C SER A 791 -14.09 -21.12 28.71
N ASP A 792 -14.43 -22.42 28.69
CA ASP A 792 -13.64 -23.48 29.33
C ASP A 792 -12.45 -23.97 28.47
N ASN A 793 -12.26 -23.38 27.28
CA ASN A 793 -11.20 -23.76 26.35
C ASN A 793 -9.95 -22.90 26.57
N TYR A 794 -8.88 -23.48 27.10
CA TYR A 794 -7.64 -22.76 27.39
C TYR A 794 -6.55 -23.06 26.36
N LEU A 795 -6.11 -22.01 25.67
CA LEU A 795 -5.08 -22.07 24.64
C LEU A 795 -3.83 -21.32 25.10
N ASN A 796 -2.65 -21.79 24.70
CA ASN A 796 -1.41 -21.02 24.82
C ASN A 796 -1.38 -19.87 23.78
N LEU A 797 -0.44 -18.93 23.92
CA LEU A 797 -0.39 -17.76 23.04
C LEU A 797 -0.06 -18.07 21.58
N LYS A 798 0.64 -19.18 21.29
CA LYS A 798 0.89 -19.63 19.91
C LYS A 798 -0.38 -20.19 19.26
N GLU A 799 -1.16 -20.95 20.01
CA GLU A 799 -2.47 -21.46 19.57
C GLU A 799 -3.45 -20.31 19.33
N ILE A 800 -3.49 -19.32 20.23
CA ILE A 800 -4.31 -18.10 20.07
C ILE A 800 -3.89 -17.32 18.82
N ALA A 801 -2.58 -17.13 18.60
CA ALA A 801 -2.06 -16.50 17.39
C ALA A 801 -2.56 -17.24 16.13
N PHE A 802 -2.52 -18.57 16.12
CA PHE A 802 -3.03 -19.36 15.00
C PHE A 802 -4.55 -19.27 14.80
N GLU A 803 -5.35 -19.27 15.87
CA GLU A 803 -6.80 -19.09 15.74
C GLU A 803 -7.16 -17.72 15.18
N ILE A 804 -6.45 -16.65 15.59
CA ILE A 804 -6.64 -15.31 15.01
C ILE A 804 -6.20 -15.28 13.53
N SER A 805 -5.07 -15.91 13.18
CA SER A 805 -4.64 -16.05 11.79
C SER A 805 -5.71 -16.74 10.93
N LYS A 806 -6.34 -17.81 11.44
CA LYS A 806 -7.44 -18.51 10.74
C LYS A 806 -8.65 -17.60 10.53
N ARG A 807 -9.03 -16.79 11.53
CA ARG A 807 -10.12 -15.81 11.43
C ARG A 807 -9.87 -14.78 10.32
N LEU A 808 -8.65 -14.23 10.25
CA LEU A 808 -8.27 -13.27 9.20
C LEU A 808 -8.24 -13.90 7.80
N ILE A 809 -7.74 -15.14 7.68
CA ILE A 809 -7.74 -15.86 6.41
C ILE A 809 -9.18 -16.18 5.96
N ALA A 810 -10.10 -16.44 6.91
CA ALA A 810 -11.49 -16.75 6.61
C ALA A 810 -12.23 -15.62 5.88
N ILE A 811 -11.80 -14.35 6.04
CA ILE A 811 -12.32 -13.20 5.29
C ILE A 811 -12.31 -13.45 3.78
N PHE A 812 -11.24 -14.09 3.30
CA PHE A 812 -11.01 -14.33 1.88
C PHE A 812 -11.47 -15.70 1.43
N LYS A 813 -11.77 -16.64 2.32
CA LYS A 813 -12.14 -18.01 1.96
C LYS A 813 -13.63 -18.13 1.63
N THR A 814 -13.94 -19.11 0.81
CA THR A 814 -15.31 -19.52 0.55
C THR A 814 -15.85 -20.26 1.77
N ASN A 815 -16.99 -19.82 2.29
CA ASN A 815 -17.70 -20.47 3.38
C ASN A 815 -18.56 -21.65 2.87
N GLU A 816 -19.30 -22.30 3.76
CA GLU A 816 -20.16 -23.45 3.44
C GLU A 816 -21.27 -23.12 2.42
N ASP A 817 -21.68 -21.86 2.34
CA ASP A 817 -22.69 -21.35 1.39
C ASP A 817 -22.09 -20.98 0.01
N GLY A 818 -20.79 -21.19 -0.21
CA GLY A 818 -20.14 -20.82 -1.47
C GLY A 818 -19.82 -19.32 -1.59
N LYS A 819 -19.83 -18.57 -0.48
CA LYS A 819 -19.63 -17.11 -0.45
C LYS A 819 -18.34 -16.73 0.27
N ARG A 820 -17.73 -15.61 -0.11
CA ARG A 820 -16.58 -15.03 0.61
C ARG A 820 -17.04 -13.83 1.46
N PRO A 821 -16.71 -13.76 2.76
CA PRO A 821 -17.06 -12.61 3.60
C PRO A 821 -16.65 -11.27 3.00
N VAL A 822 -15.44 -11.17 2.43
CA VAL A 822 -14.94 -9.95 1.77
C VAL A 822 -15.90 -9.38 0.71
N ASN A 823 -16.68 -10.23 0.04
CA ASN A 823 -17.60 -9.86 -1.03
C ASN A 823 -19.06 -9.70 -0.57
N ALA A 824 -19.33 -9.69 0.74
CA ALA A 824 -20.70 -9.76 1.27
C ALA A 824 -21.63 -8.62 0.80
N LEU A 825 -21.09 -7.46 0.40
CA LEU A 825 -21.89 -6.36 -0.13
C LEU A 825 -22.55 -6.70 -1.48
N TYR A 826 -21.88 -7.50 -2.32
CA TYR A 826 -22.31 -7.89 -3.66
C TYR A 826 -22.28 -9.42 -3.86
N ASP A 827 -22.68 -10.17 -2.83
CA ASP A 827 -22.52 -11.63 -2.76
C ASP A 827 -23.11 -12.36 -3.98
N LYS A 828 -24.28 -11.95 -4.47
CA LYS A 828 -24.93 -12.54 -5.65
C LYS A 828 -24.05 -12.43 -6.89
N ILE A 829 -23.39 -11.29 -7.09
CA ILE A 829 -22.52 -11.05 -8.24
C ILE A 829 -21.24 -11.88 -8.08
N TYR A 830 -20.64 -11.89 -6.89
CA TYR A 830 -19.44 -12.68 -6.61
C TYR A 830 -19.69 -14.17 -6.41
N THR A 831 -20.90 -14.67 -6.61
CA THR A 831 -21.18 -16.11 -6.80
C THR A 831 -21.36 -16.48 -8.28
N ASP A 832 -21.42 -15.50 -9.18
CA ASP A 832 -21.41 -15.75 -10.62
C ASP A 832 -20.08 -16.38 -11.08
N LYS A 833 -20.16 -17.23 -12.09
CA LYS A 833 -19.02 -18.00 -12.61
C LYS A 833 -17.85 -17.14 -13.10
N TYR A 834 -18.08 -15.89 -13.51
CA TYR A 834 -17.06 -14.96 -14.00
C TYR A 834 -16.55 -13.99 -12.93
N PHE A 835 -17.00 -14.13 -11.68
CA PHE A 835 -16.62 -13.29 -10.56
C PHE A 835 -16.15 -14.08 -9.33
N LYS A 836 -16.64 -15.31 -9.11
CA LYS A 836 -16.39 -16.10 -7.89
C LYS A 836 -14.93 -16.34 -7.50
N ASP A 837 -14.04 -16.32 -8.49
CA ASP A 837 -12.60 -16.57 -8.30
C ASP A 837 -11.80 -15.26 -8.22
N LEU A 838 -12.46 -14.10 -8.35
CA LEU A 838 -11.85 -12.77 -8.29
C LEU A 838 -11.83 -12.29 -6.84
N ILE A 839 -10.65 -11.89 -6.35
CA ILE A 839 -10.44 -11.48 -4.97
C ILE A 839 -9.96 -10.03 -4.97
N LEU A 840 -10.68 -9.18 -4.23
CA LEU A 840 -10.27 -7.82 -3.91
C LEU A 840 -9.65 -7.81 -2.50
N PHE A 841 -8.72 -6.89 -2.29
CA PHE A 841 -8.01 -6.75 -1.02
C PHE A 841 -8.21 -5.32 -0.58
N TYR A 842 -9.08 -5.18 0.42
CA TYR A 842 -9.54 -3.89 0.89
C TYR A 842 -8.59 -3.30 1.92
N GLU A 843 -8.73 -2.01 2.15
CA GLU A 843 -8.01 -1.25 3.17
C GLU A 843 -8.23 -1.81 4.57
N TYR A 844 -9.51 -2.08 4.90
CA TYR A 844 -9.94 -2.67 6.16
C TYR A 844 -11.21 -3.50 5.99
N PHE A 845 -11.64 -4.16 7.07
CA PHE A 845 -12.78 -5.08 7.05
C PHE A 845 -13.79 -4.78 8.14
N ASP A 846 -15.07 -4.95 7.85
CA ASP A 846 -16.15 -4.72 8.80
C ASP A 846 -15.96 -5.59 10.06
N GLY A 847 -15.87 -4.95 11.23
CA GLY A 847 -15.59 -5.60 12.51
C GLY A 847 -16.67 -6.58 12.99
N ASN A 848 -17.84 -6.61 12.34
CA ASN A 848 -18.92 -7.53 12.66
C ASN A 848 -19.04 -8.70 11.66
N ASN A 849 -18.74 -8.50 10.37
CA ASN A 849 -19.02 -9.50 9.33
C ASN A 849 -17.89 -9.76 8.32
N GLY A 850 -16.77 -9.02 8.41
CA GLY A 850 -15.60 -9.24 7.56
C GLY A 850 -15.71 -8.80 6.11
N ARG A 851 -16.77 -8.07 5.70
CA ARG A 851 -16.84 -7.49 4.34
C ARG A 851 -15.72 -6.47 4.13
N GLY A 852 -15.26 -6.34 2.90
CA GLY A 852 -14.31 -5.30 2.51
C GLY A 852 -14.90 -3.89 2.62
N VAL A 853 -14.07 -2.93 3.05
CA VAL A 853 -14.42 -1.51 3.22
C VAL A 853 -13.19 -0.62 2.91
N GLY A 854 -13.42 0.59 2.42
CA GLY A 854 -12.37 1.51 1.98
C GLY A 854 -11.77 1.10 0.64
N ALA A 855 -10.54 1.51 0.37
CA ALA A 855 -9.86 1.28 -0.90
C ALA A 855 -9.88 -0.20 -1.32
N SER A 856 -10.45 -0.51 -2.49
CA SER A 856 -10.73 -1.91 -2.88
C SER A 856 -9.55 -2.68 -3.49
N HIS A 857 -8.48 -1.96 -3.86
CA HIS A 857 -7.23 -2.53 -4.40
C HIS A 857 -6.02 -2.26 -3.50
N GLN A 858 -6.27 -2.05 -2.20
CA GLN A 858 -5.28 -1.89 -1.14
C GLN A 858 -4.55 -3.21 -0.84
N THR A 859 -3.96 -3.79 -1.88
CA THR A 859 -3.06 -4.95 -1.84
C THR A 859 -1.67 -4.59 -1.30
N GLY A 860 -1.55 -3.46 -0.62
CA GLY A 860 -0.41 -3.06 0.18
C GLY A 860 -0.26 -3.93 1.44
N TRP A 861 -0.75 -3.46 2.60
CA TRP A 861 -0.64 -4.25 3.83
C TRP A 861 -1.56 -5.46 3.86
N THR A 862 -2.65 -5.47 3.08
CA THR A 862 -3.60 -6.59 3.13
C THR A 862 -3.00 -7.85 2.50
N ALA A 863 -1.94 -7.71 1.71
CA ALA A 863 -1.13 -8.82 1.22
C ALA A 863 -0.46 -9.64 2.34
N LEU A 864 -0.39 -9.14 3.59
CA LEU A 864 0.04 -9.91 4.75
C LEU A 864 -0.77 -11.20 4.97
N VAL A 865 -1.98 -11.31 4.40
CA VAL A 865 -2.72 -12.59 4.38
C VAL A 865 -1.89 -13.72 3.75
N ALA A 866 -1.02 -13.42 2.79
CA ALA A 866 -0.13 -14.40 2.19
C ALA A 866 0.91 -14.94 3.19
N ASN A 867 1.41 -14.07 4.06
CA ASN A 867 2.29 -14.45 5.17
C ASN A 867 1.54 -15.31 6.18
N LEU A 868 0.31 -14.92 6.55
CA LEU A 868 -0.52 -15.70 7.50
C LEU A 868 -0.82 -17.10 6.98
N ILE A 869 -1.15 -17.25 5.69
CA ILE A 869 -1.39 -18.56 5.06
C ILE A 869 -0.14 -19.43 5.12
N GLU A 870 1.01 -18.87 4.76
CA GLU A 870 2.29 -19.59 4.78
C GLU A 870 2.63 -20.05 6.20
N GLU A 871 2.36 -19.18 7.17
CA GLU A 871 2.65 -19.42 8.58
C GLU A 871 1.79 -20.53 9.20
N ILE A 872 0.47 -20.58 8.94
CA ILE A 872 -0.40 -21.62 9.50
C ILE A 872 -0.17 -23.00 8.87
N ASN A 873 0.49 -23.05 7.72
CA ASN A 873 0.78 -24.26 6.96
C ASN A 873 2.21 -24.79 7.22
N ARG A 874 3.01 -24.10 8.04
CA ARG A 874 4.31 -24.57 8.57
C ARG A 874 4.11 -25.41 9.82
#